data_AF-A0A938UYN4-F1
#
_entry.id   AF-A0A938UYN4-F1
#
_cell.length_a   1.000
_cell.length_b   1.000
_cell.length_c   1.000
_cell.angle_alpha   90.00
_cell.angle_beta   90.00
_cell.angle_gamma   90.00
#
_symmetry.space_group_name_H-M   'P 1'
#
loop_
_entity.id
_entity.type
_entity.pdbx_description
1 polymer ?
#
loop_
_entity_poly.entity_id
_entity_poly.type
_entity_poly.pdbx_seq_one_letter_code
_entity_poly.pdbx_strand_id
1 'polypeptide(L)'
;MSLRLPFLFAAWIPALLVACGGTGTGGASDVGPRADLRGPAGDVRQAGGDADGGWVEPDLVRVDGRDEPFLPELTFDGKLCVGDEGCAAAGQVLGPCRRWACIEGRCEEQDRDDGTACDDGNACTLSDACAKGECIGDPVECEEDEDPCTTVACQPDTGCAPVPLTGNPCDDGNACTGSDQCLSGKCYGQAVLCDDGDGCTVDGCDPLAGCTHSPGTGQPCSDDDACTSLDTCDQGLCIGEPVTCEDGNICTSDACDPAVGCVFTQLTGKPCDDGSVCTGDDHCAAGQCTGTLTACTDGNPCTQDVCDPLAGCQHPPADGTMCNDGNECTENDLCVEGACMGQSASCSDGNQCTLDSCTFEGGCIHTQPPGFPCSDGNACTASDKCYQGACKAGKPVSCDDGDDCTQDSCNPLTGCSNQPLTGTPCYDHDACTKDDICAMGKCIGQPIVCGDSNFCTQDTCDPATGCVFTPLDVPCDDNDPCTEGDYCGGGKCNPGKNPQCLAVDRVVLAGDSWSSGLIIPLKDALVARGYEEVTVSWELTSKPGSKVSDWVSNPSLMDALFTSMSMEPKADILFFTLTGNDYLGAAKSGLGLMGGLEWFITMTLIQWDLATFVALVKAKQPDIKILMVGYDYLHFEMIEALGNGFPGFERVKFNLGLVDLCGRARQVAASVPDMIYAHNIGIMQYTFGDTPHFPFPCPGFGFPAYGPGVVPPPGPAPGYDPFPGGWFTYPSPVEHIPDGIHPDYAGFRAIIENSLDQGAAAWIEGK
;
A
#
# COMPACT_ATOMS: atom_id res chain seq x y z
N MET A 1 -79.93 -17.08 -14.32
CA MET A 1 -79.61 -18.36 -13.63
C MET A 1 -78.39 -18.14 -12.74
N SER A 2 -78.15 -19.00 -11.75
CA SER A 2 -77.49 -18.60 -10.49
C SER A 2 -75.97 -18.39 -10.52
N LEU A 3 -75.52 -17.56 -9.56
CA LEU A 3 -74.14 -17.30 -9.13
C LEU A 3 -73.27 -18.57 -8.96
N ARG A 4 -71.95 -18.46 -9.18
CA ARG A 4 -70.95 -18.32 -8.08
C ARG A 4 -69.49 -18.18 -8.56
N LEU A 5 -68.73 -17.39 -7.81
CA LEU A 5 -67.26 -17.38 -7.72
C LEU A 5 -66.79 -18.55 -6.80
N PRO A 6 -65.54 -19.03 -6.90
CA PRO A 6 -64.49 -18.47 -6.03
C PRO A 6 -63.06 -18.43 -6.63
N PHE A 7 -62.16 -17.83 -5.84
CA PHE A 7 -60.70 -17.77 -5.99
C PHE A 7 -60.00 -19.14 -6.17
N LEU A 8 -58.83 -19.13 -6.81
CA LEU A 8 -57.70 -19.99 -6.47
C LEU A 8 -56.37 -19.22 -6.66
N PHE A 9 -55.37 -19.58 -5.86
CA PHE A 9 -54.06 -18.88 -5.78
C PHE A 9 -52.93 -19.76 -6.36
N ALA A 10 -51.78 -19.11 -6.63
CA ALA A 10 -50.44 -19.68 -6.80
C ALA A 10 -50.15 -20.60 -8.02
N ALA A 11 -49.28 -20.13 -8.93
CA ALA A 11 -48.44 -20.96 -9.77
C ALA A 11 -47.14 -20.24 -10.24
N TRP A 12 -46.00 -20.70 -9.72
CA TRP A 12 -44.66 -20.68 -10.36
C TRP A 12 -44.04 -19.36 -10.85
N ILE A 13 -43.19 -18.77 -10.00
CA ILE A 13 -42.05 -17.94 -10.42
C ILE A 13 -40.87 -18.89 -10.78
N PRO A 14 -40.22 -18.77 -11.95
CA PRO A 14 -38.93 -19.41 -12.21
C PRO A 14 -37.80 -18.59 -11.56
N ALA A 15 -37.06 -19.19 -10.63
CA ALA A 15 -35.95 -18.50 -9.96
C ALA A 15 -34.72 -18.36 -10.87
N LEU A 16 -34.38 -17.13 -11.26
CA LEU A 16 -33.05 -16.81 -11.80
C LEU A 16 -32.05 -16.63 -10.65
N LEU A 17 -31.36 -17.71 -10.30
CA LEU A 17 -30.16 -17.67 -9.46
C LEU A 17 -28.92 -17.56 -10.37
N VAL A 18 -28.52 -16.31 -10.68
CA VAL A 18 -27.18 -16.04 -11.23
C VAL A 18 -26.22 -15.92 -10.05
N ALA A 19 -25.36 -16.92 -9.87
CA ALA A 19 -24.37 -16.93 -8.79
C ALA A 19 -23.08 -16.22 -9.23
N CYS A 20 -22.76 -15.09 -8.60
CA CYS A 20 -21.39 -14.58 -8.60
C CYS A 20 -20.50 -15.54 -7.78
N GLY A 21 -19.39 -16.01 -8.37
CA GLY A 21 -18.56 -17.05 -7.78
C GLY A 21 -17.70 -16.54 -6.62
N GLY A 22 -17.77 -17.23 -5.48
CA GLY A 22 -16.77 -17.11 -4.42
C GLY A 22 -15.48 -17.84 -4.80
N THR A 23 -14.33 -17.22 -4.57
CA THR A 23 -13.00 -17.77 -4.87
C THR A 23 -12.68 -19.03 -4.07
N GLY A 24 -12.13 -20.05 -4.74
CA GLY A 24 -11.76 -21.30 -4.08
C GLY A 24 -10.45 -21.20 -3.28
N THR A 25 -10.48 -21.62 -2.01
CA THR A 25 -9.29 -21.75 -1.16
C THR A 25 -8.80 -23.21 -1.14
N GLY A 26 -7.66 -23.49 -1.77
CA GLY A 26 -6.97 -24.77 -1.65
C GLY A 26 -6.01 -24.79 -0.46
N GLY A 27 -5.94 -25.92 0.26
CA GLY A 27 -4.74 -26.31 1.01
C GLY A 27 -3.79 -27.12 0.12
N ALA A 28 -2.69 -27.70 0.60
CA ALA A 28 -2.11 -27.73 1.96
C ALA A 28 -0.64 -28.23 1.89
N SER A 29 -0.01 -28.39 3.06
CA SER A 29 1.03 -29.40 3.38
C SER A 29 2.37 -29.44 2.62
N ASP A 30 3.42 -29.00 3.32
CA ASP A 30 4.61 -29.79 3.75
C ASP A 30 5.67 -30.34 2.76
N VAL A 31 6.83 -30.62 3.38
CA VAL A 31 7.99 -31.45 2.98
C VAL A 31 9.05 -30.79 2.07
N GLY A 32 10.31 -30.80 2.53
CA GLY A 32 11.54 -30.51 1.74
C GLY A 32 12.13 -31.77 1.08
N PRO A 33 13.45 -32.04 1.08
CA PRO A 33 14.59 -31.29 1.65
C PRO A 33 15.86 -31.22 0.72
N ARG A 34 17.02 -30.82 1.31
CA ARG A 34 18.42 -30.95 0.83
C ARG A 34 18.96 -29.99 -0.26
N ALA A 35 19.93 -29.15 0.15
CA ALA A 35 21.28 -28.97 -0.42
C ALA A 35 22.06 -27.98 0.49
N ASP A 36 23.37 -27.74 0.35
CA ASP A 36 24.53 -28.65 0.44
C ASP A 36 25.79 -27.78 0.80
N LEU A 37 26.94 -28.41 1.08
CA LEU A 37 28.31 -27.85 1.09
C LEU A 37 28.76 -26.84 2.19
N ARG A 38 30.03 -27.04 2.59
CA ARG A 38 31.18 -26.13 2.85
C ARG A 38 30.88 -24.62 3.07
N GLY A 39 31.58 -23.89 3.95
CA GLY A 39 32.81 -24.18 4.70
C GLY A 39 33.16 -23.03 5.67
N PRO A 40 34.32 -23.03 6.35
CA PRO A 40 34.58 -22.14 7.47
C PRO A 40 35.07 -20.74 7.06
N ALA A 41 34.53 -19.71 7.71
CA ALA A 41 35.22 -18.43 7.87
C ALA A 41 36.12 -18.49 9.11
N GLY A 42 37.33 -17.95 9.01
CA GLY A 42 38.16 -17.62 10.17
C GLY A 42 38.22 -16.09 10.34
N ASP A 43 38.33 -15.62 11.59
CA ASP A 43 39.03 -14.35 11.85
C ASP A 43 39.60 -14.29 13.29
N VAL A 44 40.50 -13.33 13.51
CA VAL A 44 41.51 -13.29 14.57
C VAL A 44 41.09 -12.44 15.77
N ARG A 45 41.31 -12.95 17.01
CA ARG A 45 41.62 -12.17 18.23
C ARG A 45 42.40 -13.03 19.26
N GLN A 46 43.22 -12.52 20.19
CA GLN A 46 44.16 -11.38 20.22
C GLN A 46 44.97 -11.44 21.56
N ALA A 47 46.28 -11.16 21.52
CA ALA A 47 47.16 -10.64 22.61
C ALA A 47 47.48 -11.43 23.93
N GLY A 48 48.79 -11.47 24.24
CA GLY A 48 49.38 -11.43 25.60
C GLY A 48 49.90 -12.75 26.21
N GLY A 49 51.16 -12.88 26.67
CA GLY A 49 52.34 -11.99 26.59
C GLY A 49 53.52 -12.46 27.48
N ASP A 50 54.75 -12.00 27.17
CA ASP A 50 55.97 -11.76 28.01
C ASP A 50 56.51 -12.85 29.00
N ALA A 51 57.83 -13.09 29.23
CA ALA A 51 59.13 -12.66 28.64
C ALA A 51 60.32 -13.54 29.18
N ASP A 52 61.57 -13.25 28.77
CA ASP A 52 62.91 -13.75 29.25
C ASP A 52 63.28 -15.26 29.02
N GLY A 53 64.53 -15.75 28.82
CA GLY A 53 65.89 -15.18 28.57
C GLY A 53 67.01 -15.80 29.46
N GLY A 54 68.21 -16.27 29.03
CA GLY A 54 68.84 -16.57 27.70
C GLY A 54 70.39 -16.83 27.78
N TRP A 55 71.02 -17.37 26.70
CA TRP A 55 72.49 -17.40 26.33
C TRP A 55 73.55 -18.41 26.96
N VAL A 56 74.35 -19.06 26.07
CA VAL A 56 75.78 -19.56 26.15
C VAL A 56 76.18 -20.93 26.83
N GLU A 57 77.29 -21.54 26.33
CA GLU A 57 77.94 -22.87 26.62
C GLU A 57 79.24 -22.77 27.52
N PRO A 58 80.31 -23.64 27.44
CA PRO A 58 80.53 -25.07 27.87
C PRO A 58 81.74 -25.31 28.85
N ASP A 59 82.08 -26.56 29.32
CA ASP A 59 83.48 -27.15 29.44
C ASP A 59 83.77 -28.51 30.23
N LEU A 60 84.83 -29.25 29.78
CA LEU A 60 85.96 -30.05 30.41
C LEU A 60 85.92 -31.27 31.43
N VAL A 61 86.36 -32.50 30.99
CA VAL A 61 87.70 -33.26 31.08
C VAL A 61 88.57 -33.47 32.41
N ARG A 62 89.50 -34.50 32.41
CA ARG A 62 90.87 -34.71 33.10
C ARG A 62 91.00 -35.86 34.19
N VAL A 63 92.10 -36.53 34.64
CA VAL A 63 93.63 -36.54 34.68
C VAL A 63 94.21 -38.02 34.54
N ASP A 64 95.42 -38.60 34.81
CA ASP A 64 96.79 -38.47 35.49
C ASP A 64 97.81 -39.43 34.73
N GLY A 65 99.11 -39.82 34.95
CA GLY A 65 100.29 -39.78 35.90
C GLY A 65 101.51 -40.54 35.23
N ARG A 66 102.62 -41.17 35.75
CA ARG A 66 103.54 -41.23 36.96
C ARG A 66 104.35 -42.60 36.96
N ASP A 67 105.49 -42.99 37.60
CA ASP A 67 106.55 -42.59 38.61
C ASP A 67 107.96 -43.30 38.30
N GLU A 68 109.05 -43.29 39.15
CA GLU A 68 110.52 -43.42 38.74
C GLU A 68 111.57 -44.50 39.39
N PRO A 69 112.88 -44.28 39.83
CA PRO A 69 114.13 -44.95 39.26
C PRO A 69 115.44 -45.33 40.16
N PHE A 70 116.65 -45.63 39.55
CA PHE A 70 118.13 -45.52 39.99
C PHE A 70 119.15 -46.73 40.36
N LEU A 71 120.51 -46.51 40.55
CA LEU A 71 121.71 -47.44 40.23
C LEU A 71 122.96 -47.79 41.26
N PRO A 72 124.35 -47.70 41.04
CA PRO A 72 125.43 -48.75 41.36
C PRO A 72 126.87 -48.39 42.01
N GLU A 73 127.91 -49.31 42.20
CA GLU A 73 129.47 -49.16 42.16
C GLU A 73 130.51 -50.18 42.90
N LEU A 74 131.83 -50.28 42.45
CA LEU A 74 133.20 -50.66 43.08
C LEU A 74 133.95 -52.09 43.13
N THR A 75 135.35 -52.18 43.18
CA THR A 75 136.29 -53.41 43.11
C THR A 75 137.77 -53.39 43.79
N PHE A 76 138.84 -54.17 43.31
CA PHE A 76 140.35 -54.32 43.66
C PHE A 76 140.91 -55.38 44.72
N ASP A 77 142.18 -55.91 44.96
CA ASP A 77 143.64 -56.00 44.46
C ASP A 77 144.55 -57.04 45.31
N GLY A 78 145.88 -57.47 45.27
CA GLY A 78 147.14 -57.52 44.40
C GLY A 78 148.45 -58.16 45.07
N LYS A 79 149.44 -58.87 44.39
CA LYS A 79 150.46 -59.90 44.98
C LYS A 79 151.92 -60.09 44.33
N LEU A 80 152.75 -61.15 44.65
CA LEU A 80 154.20 -61.43 44.23
C LEU A 80 154.57 -62.88 43.68
N CYS A 81 155.69 -63.09 42.94
CA CYS A 81 156.18 -64.39 42.34
C CYS A 81 157.73 -64.54 42.10
N VAL A 82 158.20 -65.64 41.43
CA VAL A 82 159.66 -65.99 41.20
C VAL A 82 160.00 -66.44 39.75
N GLY A 83 159.01 -66.61 38.88
CA GLY A 83 159.11 -66.88 37.44
C GLY A 83 157.69 -66.78 36.85
N ASP A 84 157.51 -66.55 35.54
CA ASP A 84 156.17 -66.22 34.96
C ASP A 84 155.07 -67.20 35.39
N GLU A 85 155.33 -68.51 35.36
CA GLU A 85 154.41 -69.56 35.83
C GLU A 85 154.01 -69.42 37.31
N GLY A 86 154.92 -68.91 38.15
CA GLY A 86 154.69 -68.66 39.57
C GLY A 86 153.82 -67.44 39.86
N CYS A 87 153.55 -66.57 38.88
CA CYS A 87 152.70 -65.39 39.06
C CYS A 87 151.21 -65.72 38.89
N ALA A 88 150.88 -66.86 38.28
CA ALA A 88 149.51 -67.32 38.06
C ALA A 88 148.69 -67.52 39.35
N ALA A 89 149.34 -67.62 40.51
CA ALA A 89 148.69 -67.75 41.82
C ALA A 89 148.25 -66.40 42.46
N ALA A 90 148.45 -65.26 41.76
CA ALA A 90 148.23 -63.91 42.33
C ALA A 90 146.76 -63.42 42.36
N GLY A 91 145.81 -64.15 41.77
CA GLY A 91 144.38 -64.01 42.09
C GLY A 91 143.60 -62.84 41.46
N GLN A 92 144.23 -62.00 40.62
CA GLN A 92 143.54 -60.97 39.83
C GLN A 92 143.32 -61.45 38.39
N VAL A 93 142.08 -61.30 37.90
CA VAL A 93 141.75 -61.45 36.48
C VAL A 93 142.20 -60.17 35.77
N LEU A 94 143.14 -60.31 34.84
CA LEU A 94 143.58 -59.23 33.97
C LEU A 94 142.68 -59.11 32.74
N GLY A 95 142.59 -57.91 32.17
CA GLY A 95 141.90 -57.67 30.91
C GLY A 95 142.51 -58.46 29.73
N PRO A 96 141.77 -58.62 28.62
CA PRO A 96 142.19 -59.47 27.50
C PRO A 96 143.53 -59.06 26.86
N CYS A 97 143.95 -57.80 27.04
CA CYS A 97 145.17 -57.22 26.50
C CYS A 97 146.37 -57.18 27.47
N ARG A 98 146.27 -57.84 28.62
CA ARG A 98 147.28 -57.80 29.69
C ARG A 98 147.71 -59.23 30.10
N ARG A 99 148.90 -59.35 30.70
CA ARG A 99 149.43 -60.60 31.27
C ARG A 99 150.31 -60.33 32.49
N TRP A 100 150.39 -61.28 33.41
CA TRP A 100 151.39 -61.26 34.48
C TRP A 100 152.74 -61.79 33.95
N ALA A 101 153.83 -61.13 34.35
CA ALA A 101 155.20 -61.61 34.17
C ALA A 101 155.97 -61.53 35.50
N CYS A 102 157.02 -62.33 35.66
CA CYS A 102 157.89 -62.26 36.84
C CYS A 102 159.09 -61.35 36.57
N ILE A 103 158.97 -60.08 36.94
CA ILE A 103 160.08 -59.12 36.88
C ILE A 103 160.64 -58.94 38.30
N GLU A 104 161.95 -59.13 38.44
CA GLU A 104 162.75 -58.99 39.68
C GLU A 104 162.17 -59.64 40.98
N GLY A 105 161.31 -60.65 40.85
CA GLY A 105 160.68 -61.36 41.98
C GLY A 105 159.31 -60.79 42.41
N ARG A 106 158.61 -60.09 41.51
CA ARG A 106 157.24 -59.60 41.70
C ARG A 106 156.35 -60.04 40.54
N CYS A 107 155.04 -60.17 40.81
CA CYS A 107 154.06 -60.20 39.74
C CYS A 107 153.94 -58.78 39.23
N GLU A 108 154.40 -58.53 38.00
CA GLU A 108 154.20 -57.23 37.36
C GLU A 108 153.33 -57.43 36.13
N GLU A 109 152.36 -56.52 35.98
CA GLU A 109 151.47 -56.52 34.83
C GLU A 109 152.23 -56.01 33.62
N GLN A 110 152.07 -56.70 32.50
CA GLN A 110 152.69 -56.38 31.22
C GLN A 110 151.62 -56.46 30.14
N ASP A 111 151.77 -55.64 29.11
CA ASP A 111 150.87 -55.66 27.96
C ASP A 111 151.08 -56.93 27.14
N ARG A 112 150.03 -57.35 26.43
CA ARG A 112 150.16 -58.28 25.30
C ARG A 112 150.53 -57.49 24.05
N ASP A 113 151.15 -58.16 23.10
CA ASP A 113 151.61 -57.53 21.86
C ASP A 113 150.44 -56.88 21.09
N ASP A 114 150.68 -55.66 20.58
CA ASP A 114 149.70 -54.89 19.81
C ASP A 114 149.18 -55.71 18.61
N GLY A 115 147.87 -55.70 18.39
CA GLY A 115 147.18 -56.54 17.39
C GLY A 115 146.75 -57.91 17.89
N THR A 116 146.98 -58.26 19.17
CA THR A 116 146.30 -59.40 19.81
C THR A 116 144.78 -59.15 19.82
N ALA A 117 143.97 -60.09 19.35
CA ALA A 117 142.51 -59.94 19.35
C ALA A 117 141.94 -59.91 20.78
N CYS A 118 140.91 -59.09 20.98
CA CYS A 118 140.18 -58.94 22.24
C CYS A 118 138.68 -58.75 21.98
N ASP A 119 137.94 -58.32 23.01
CA ASP A 119 136.49 -58.08 23.01
C ASP A 119 136.26 -57.03 24.12
N ASP A 120 135.69 -55.88 23.79
CA ASP A 120 135.39 -54.80 24.76
C ASP A 120 133.97 -54.87 25.35
N GLY A 121 133.11 -55.73 24.79
CA GLY A 121 131.75 -56.00 25.24
C GLY A 121 130.69 -55.00 24.78
N ASN A 122 131.00 -54.02 23.93
CA ASN A 122 130.05 -53.05 23.40
C ASN A 122 129.51 -53.47 22.02
N ALA A 123 128.18 -53.59 21.87
CA ALA A 123 127.56 -54.04 20.62
C ALA A 123 127.65 -53.00 19.47
N CYS A 124 128.12 -51.78 19.76
CA CYS A 124 128.38 -50.73 18.78
C CYS A 124 129.87 -50.60 18.39
N THR A 125 130.73 -51.59 18.70
CA THR A 125 132.12 -51.72 18.23
C THR A 125 132.37 -53.07 17.56
N LEU A 126 133.37 -53.14 16.66
CA LEU A 126 133.77 -54.35 15.95
C LEU A 126 135.28 -54.48 15.74
N SER A 127 135.73 -55.73 15.59
CA SER A 127 137.11 -56.15 15.24
C SER A 127 138.18 -55.84 16.30
N ASP A 128 137.77 -55.81 17.57
CA ASP A 128 138.55 -55.26 18.67
C ASP A 128 139.94 -55.90 18.82
N ALA A 129 140.94 -55.04 18.95
CA ALA A 129 142.34 -55.44 19.07
C ALA A 129 143.05 -54.67 20.17
N CYS A 130 144.05 -55.34 20.76
CA CYS A 130 144.90 -54.76 21.78
C CYS A 130 145.83 -53.70 21.20
N ALA A 131 145.85 -52.53 21.82
CA ALA A 131 146.83 -51.47 21.56
C ALA A 131 147.28 -50.87 22.89
N LYS A 132 148.57 -50.97 23.22
CA LYS A 132 149.20 -50.41 24.45
C LYS A 132 148.48 -50.85 25.74
N GLY A 133 148.06 -52.12 25.78
CA GLY A 133 147.40 -52.73 26.93
C GLY A 133 145.91 -52.44 27.09
N GLU A 134 145.28 -51.69 26.19
CA GLU A 134 143.83 -51.48 26.14
C GLU A 134 143.21 -52.19 24.93
N CYS A 135 141.93 -52.55 25.02
CA CYS A 135 141.17 -53.15 23.92
C CYS A 135 140.35 -52.04 23.25
N ILE A 136 140.40 -51.96 21.91
CA ILE A 136 139.66 -50.96 21.13
C ILE A 136 139.14 -51.57 19.83
N GLY A 137 137.85 -51.38 19.55
CA GLY A 137 137.19 -51.70 18.27
C GLY A 137 136.86 -50.47 17.43
N ASP A 138 136.56 -50.68 16.15
CA ASP A 138 136.04 -49.65 15.24
C ASP A 138 134.51 -49.50 15.44
N PRO A 139 133.96 -48.27 15.45
CA PRO A 139 132.54 -48.05 15.74
C PRO A 139 131.60 -48.47 14.61
N VAL A 140 130.41 -48.96 14.98
CA VAL A 140 129.34 -49.38 14.05
C VAL A 140 128.48 -48.18 13.64
N GLU A 141 128.38 -47.94 12.34
CA GLU A 141 127.37 -47.04 11.76
C GLU A 141 126.05 -47.81 11.54
N CYS A 142 124.91 -47.17 11.85
CA CYS A 142 123.58 -47.72 11.60
C CYS A 142 122.99 -47.13 10.31
N GLU A 143 122.36 -47.96 9.48
CA GLU A 143 121.57 -47.50 8.35
C GLU A 143 120.22 -46.93 8.84
N GLU A 144 119.75 -45.84 8.22
CA GLU A 144 118.44 -45.22 8.52
C GLU A 144 117.29 -46.09 7.98
N ASP A 145 116.10 -45.99 8.60
CA ASP A 145 114.90 -46.74 8.27
C ASP A 145 113.95 -45.99 7.30
N GLU A 146 113.15 -46.74 6.53
CA GLU A 146 112.25 -46.19 5.51
C GLU A 146 110.91 -45.65 6.06
N ASP A 147 110.69 -45.68 7.39
CA ASP A 147 109.46 -45.21 8.05
C ASP A 147 109.61 -43.74 8.49
N PRO A 148 108.82 -42.79 7.94
CA PRO A 148 108.94 -41.36 8.27
C PRO A 148 108.56 -41.00 9.71
N CYS A 149 108.03 -41.96 10.48
CA CYS A 149 107.70 -41.82 11.89
C CYS A 149 108.70 -42.50 12.84
N THR A 150 109.82 -43.05 12.37
CA THR A 150 110.94 -43.54 13.21
C THR A 150 112.30 -43.00 12.75
N THR A 151 113.37 -43.35 13.47
CA THR A 151 114.77 -43.07 13.11
C THR A 151 115.71 -44.03 13.86
N VAL A 152 116.76 -44.55 13.23
CA VAL A 152 117.67 -45.56 13.83
C VAL A 152 118.85 -44.93 14.60
N ALA A 153 119.16 -45.47 15.78
CA ALA A 153 120.37 -45.13 16.55
C ALA A 153 121.02 -46.38 17.19
N CYS A 154 122.35 -46.37 17.36
CA CYS A 154 123.06 -47.46 18.06
C CYS A 154 122.95 -47.28 19.58
N GLN A 155 122.50 -48.33 20.28
CA GLN A 155 122.49 -48.39 21.75
C GLN A 155 123.51 -49.43 22.24
N PRO A 156 124.43 -49.10 23.18
CA PRO A 156 125.58 -49.96 23.51
C PRO A 156 125.25 -51.40 23.91
N ASP A 157 124.11 -51.61 24.57
CA ASP A 157 123.69 -52.93 25.08
C ASP A 157 123.02 -53.82 24.01
N THR A 158 122.61 -53.26 22.86
CA THR A 158 121.74 -53.95 21.88
C THR A 158 122.09 -53.73 20.40
N GLY A 159 122.97 -52.78 20.08
CA GLY A 159 123.24 -52.34 18.70
C GLY A 159 122.16 -51.38 18.16
N CYS A 160 122.06 -51.30 16.84
CA CYS A 160 121.15 -50.41 16.12
C CYS A 160 119.66 -50.74 16.37
N ALA A 161 118.87 -49.75 16.79
CA ALA A 161 117.42 -49.88 17.01
C ALA A 161 116.64 -48.61 16.61
N PRO A 162 115.39 -48.73 16.12
CA PRO A 162 114.56 -47.59 15.75
C PRO A 162 113.94 -46.88 16.97
N VAL A 163 113.78 -45.57 16.86
CA VAL A 163 113.26 -44.65 17.89
C VAL A 163 112.03 -43.90 17.33
N PRO A 164 110.87 -43.89 18.01
CA PRO A 164 109.65 -43.30 17.48
C PRO A 164 109.62 -41.77 17.54
N LEU A 165 109.12 -41.15 16.47
CA LEU A 165 108.97 -39.72 16.29
C LEU A 165 107.54 -39.24 16.61
N THR A 166 107.36 -37.92 16.75
CA THR A 166 106.06 -37.26 16.99
C THR A 166 106.09 -35.82 16.50
N GLY A 167 105.04 -35.38 15.78
CA GLY A 167 104.93 -34.06 15.16
C GLY A 167 105.60 -33.93 13.79
N ASN A 168 106.32 -34.96 13.34
CA ASN A 168 106.84 -35.05 11.98
C ASN A 168 105.68 -35.19 10.97
N PRO A 169 105.74 -34.53 9.79
CA PRO A 169 104.76 -34.75 8.73
C PRO A 169 104.92 -36.14 8.12
N CYS A 170 103.81 -36.75 7.74
CA CYS A 170 103.74 -38.04 7.08
C CYS A 170 102.55 -38.06 6.10
N ASP A 171 102.21 -39.24 5.59
CA ASP A 171 101.08 -39.48 4.68
C ASP A 171 100.43 -40.80 5.15
N ASP A 172 99.15 -40.78 5.52
CA ASP A 172 98.43 -42.00 5.96
C ASP A 172 97.75 -42.77 4.79
N GLY A 173 97.91 -42.27 3.57
CA GLY A 173 97.49 -42.92 2.32
C GLY A 173 96.00 -42.81 2.01
N ASN A 174 95.24 -41.98 2.74
CA ASN A 174 93.80 -41.82 2.61
C ASN A 174 93.44 -40.42 2.08
N ALA A 175 92.84 -40.35 0.89
CA ALA A 175 92.47 -39.09 0.23
C ALA A 175 91.34 -38.31 0.95
N CYS A 176 90.71 -38.90 1.97
CA CYS A 176 89.73 -38.25 2.85
C CYS A 176 90.34 -37.66 4.13
N THR A 177 91.66 -37.77 4.31
CA THR A 177 92.43 -37.12 5.37
C THR A 177 93.44 -36.12 4.78
N GLY A 178 93.98 -35.25 5.63
CA GLY A 178 95.08 -34.38 5.30
C GLY A 178 95.72 -33.71 6.51
N SER A 179 96.87 -33.07 6.28
CA SER A 179 97.75 -32.49 7.32
C SER A 179 98.36 -33.52 8.29
N ASP A 180 98.57 -34.74 7.80
CA ASP A 180 98.90 -35.92 8.59
C ASP A 180 100.23 -35.81 9.33
N GLN A 181 100.23 -36.28 10.58
CA GLN A 181 101.38 -36.17 11.48
C GLN A 181 101.63 -37.46 12.26
N CYS A 182 102.92 -37.73 12.49
CA CYS A 182 103.37 -38.81 13.35
C CYS A 182 102.96 -38.56 14.80
N LEU A 183 102.36 -39.56 15.46
CA LEU A 183 102.09 -39.59 16.88
C LEU A 183 102.55 -40.93 17.46
N SER A 184 103.60 -40.89 18.29
CA SER A 184 104.23 -42.08 18.89
C SER A 184 104.60 -43.17 17.87
N GLY A 185 105.21 -42.79 16.74
CA GLY A 185 105.65 -43.74 15.71
C GLY A 185 104.55 -44.26 14.76
N LYS A 186 103.46 -43.52 14.57
CA LYS A 186 102.41 -43.81 13.57
C LYS A 186 101.82 -42.55 12.95
N CYS A 187 101.49 -42.59 11.67
CA CYS A 187 100.82 -41.49 10.98
C CYS A 187 99.31 -41.42 11.29
N TYR A 188 98.77 -40.21 11.38
CA TYR A 188 97.34 -39.92 11.54
C TYR A 188 96.97 -38.60 10.84
N GLY A 189 96.01 -38.63 9.93
CA GLY A 189 95.45 -37.44 9.25
C GLY A 189 94.16 -36.87 9.84
N GLN A 190 93.81 -35.65 9.43
CA GLN A 190 92.57 -34.97 9.81
C GLN A 190 91.54 -35.03 8.67
N ALA A 191 90.29 -35.40 8.97
CA ALA A 191 89.26 -35.61 7.95
C ALA A 191 88.86 -34.34 7.16
N VAL A 192 88.66 -34.51 5.86
CA VAL A 192 88.21 -33.48 4.90
C VAL A 192 86.67 -33.45 4.81
N LEU A 193 86.09 -32.26 4.65
CA LEU A 193 84.65 -32.08 4.40
C LEU A 193 84.38 -32.01 2.89
N CYS A 194 83.35 -32.69 2.41
CA CYS A 194 83.06 -32.90 0.99
C CYS A 194 81.67 -32.41 0.57
N ASP A 195 81.24 -31.26 1.09
CA ASP A 195 79.96 -30.59 0.79
C ASP A 195 80.12 -29.70 -0.45
N ASP A 196 79.30 -29.88 -1.51
CA ASP A 196 79.29 -29.01 -2.70
C ASP A 196 78.17 -27.96 -2.71
N GLY A 197 77.25 -28.01 -1.75
CA GLY A 197 76.12 -27.07 -1.62
C GLY A 197 74.91 -27.34 -2.53
N ASP A 198 74.87 -28.44 -3.28
CA ASP A 198 73.69 -28.82 -4.08
C ASP A 198 72.73 -29.71 -3.25
N GLY A 199 71.50 -29.24 -3.03
CA GLY A 199 70.48 -29.99 -2.29
C GLY A 199 70.04 -31.31 -2.94
N CYS A 200 70.39 -31.53 -4.21
CA CYS A 200 70.12 -32.75 -4.97
C CYS A 200 71.35 -33.63 -5.23
N THR A 201 72.50 -33.34 -4.62
CA THR A 201 73.60 -34.31 -4.51
C THR A 201 73.52 -35.11 -3.21
N VAL A 202 74.28 -36.19 -3.15
CA VAL A 202 74.61 -36.93 -1.93
C VAL A 202 76.13 -36.99 -1.85
N ASP A 203 76.64 -36.25 -0.88
CA ASP A 203 78.07 -36.14 -0.60
C ASP A 203 78.62 -37.41 0.07
N GLY A 204 79.80 -37.79 -0.40
CA GLY A 204 80.62 -38.83 0.19
C GLY A 204 82.09 -38.51 0.03
N CYS A 205 82.93 -39.24 0.77
CA CYS A 205 84.36 -39.24 0.53
C CYS A 205 84.85 -40.68 0.38
N ASP A 206 85.48 -40.98 -0.75
CA ASP A 206 86.12 -42.26 -1.04
C ASP A 206 87.61 -42.19 -0.68
N PRO A 207 88.13 -43.10 0.18
CA PRO A 207 89.52 -43.05 0.64
C PRO A 207 90.61 -43.08 -0.44
N LEU A 208 90.29 -43.42 -1.69
CA LEU A 208 91.21 -43.45 -2.83
C LEU A 208 90.94 -42.35 -3.87
N ALA A 209 89.69 -41.89 -4.00
CA ALA A 209 89.29 -40.87 -4.99
C ALA A 209 89.06 -39.46 -4.40
N GLY A 210 88.95 -39.32 -3.08
CA GLY A 210 88.62 -38.07 -2.40
C GLY A 210 87.10 -37.78 -2.38
N CYS A 211 86.73 -36.51 -2.39
CA CYS A 211 85.32 -36.10 -2.38
C CYS A 211 84.55 -36.56 -3.62
N THR A 212 83.34 -37.05 -3.41
CA THR A 212 82.43 -37.55 -4.45
C THR A 212 81.01 -37.04 -4.20
N HIS A 213 80.42 -36.40 -5.20
CA HIS A 213 79.05 -35.88 -5.17
C HIS A 213 78.21 -36.73 -6.12
N SER A 214 77.14 -37.36 -5.63
CA SER A 214 76.36 -38.36 -6.39
C SER A 214 74.89 -37.93 -6.55
N PRO A 215 74.26 -38.06 -7.74
CA PRO A 215 72.89 -37.56 -7.94
C PRO A 215 71.85 -38.24 -7.04
N GLY A 216 71.12 -37.43 -6.27
CA GLY A 216 70.02 -37.86 -5.41
C GLY A 216 68.67 -38.00 -6.14
N THR A 217 67.77 -38.78 -5.53
CA THR A 217 66.35 -38.86 -5.89
C THR A 217 65.51 -38.96 -4.61
N GLY A 218 64.47 -38.13 -4.48
CA GLY A 218 63.48 -38.17 -3.40
C GLY A 218 63.79 -37.27 -2.18
N GLN A 219 64.92 -36.56 -2.17
CA GLN A 219 65.14 -35.43 -1.27
C GLN A 219 64.20 -34.26 -1.64
N PRO A 220 63.69 -33.50 -0.65
CA PRO A 220 63.04 -32.22 -0.91
C PRO A 220 64.09 -31.17 -1.31
N CYS A 221 63.75 -30.35 -2.30
CA CYS A 221 64.60 -29.26 -2.81
C CYS A 221 63.72 -28.02 -3.07
N SER A 222 64.20 -27.07 -3.86
CA SER A 222 63.32 -26.17 -4.61
C SER A 222 63.95 -25.81 -5.95
N ASP A 223 63.12 -25.60 -6.97
CA ASP A 223 63.53 -25.18 -8.31
C ASP A 223 63.41 -23.65 -8.53
N ASP A 224 63.10 -22.90 -7.46
CA ASP A 224 62.84 -21.45 -7.43
C ASP A 224 61.69 -20.97 -8.33
N ASP A 225 60.86 -21.89 -8.86
CA ASP A 225 59.70 -21.58 -9.70
C ASP A 225 58.40 -21.61 -8.87
N ALA A 226 57.74 -20.45 -8.74
CA ALA A 226 56.50 -20.29 -7.98
C ALA A 226 55.27 -20.93 -8.63
N CYS A 227 55.43 -21.58 -9.80
CA CYS A 227 54.43 -22.35 -10.52
C CYS A 227 54.61 -23.86 -10.39
N THR A 228 55.63 -24.31 -9.67
CA THR A 228 55.81 -25.69 -9.20
C THR A 228 55.48 -25.81 -7.71
N SER A 229 55.31 -27.04 -7.24
CA SER A 229 55.13 -27.35 -5.83
C SER A 229 55.49 -28.81 -5.54
N LEU A 230 55.79 -29.14 -4.28
CA LEU A 230 56.26 -30.47 -3.86
C LEU A 230 57.60 -30.86 -4.53
N ASP A 231 58.46 -29.87 -4.74
CA ASP A 231 59.72 -29.97 -5.47
C ASP A 231 60.63 -31.03 -4.84
N THR A 232 61.00 -32.03 -5.64
CA THR A 232 61.83 -33.15 -5.23
C THR A 232 62.92 -33.42 -6.24
N CYS A 233 64.06 -33.90 -5.75
CA CYS A 233 65.16 -34.31 -6.62
C CYS A 233 64.76 -35.56 -7.41
N ASP A 234 65.00 -35.57 -8.71
CA ASP A 234 65.13 -36.80 -9.50
C ASP A 234 66.41 -36.76 -10.35
N GLN A 235 67.28 -37.75 -10.16
CA GLN A 235 68.56 -37.90 -10.84
C GLN A 235 69.47 -36.66 -10.77
N GLY A 236 69.43 -35.94 -9.65
CA GLY A 236 70.21 -34.72 -9.44
C GLY A 236 69.63 -33.44 -10.06
N LEU A 237 68.36 -33.45 -10.49
CA LEU A 237 67.61 -32.25 -10.87
C LEU A 237 66.45 -32.05 -9.89
N CYS A 238 66.25 -30.83 -9.40
CA CYS A 238 65.02 -30.50 -8.68
C CYS A 238 63.86 -30.34 -9.67
N ILE A 239 62.71 -30.96 -9.37
CA ILE A 239 61.48 -30.86 -10.17
C ILE A 239 60.23 -30.86 -9.25
N GLY A 240 59.31 -29.91 -9.46
CA GLY A 240 58.00 -29.89 -8.81
C GLY A 240 56.80 -30.27 -9.71
N GLU A 241 55.62 -30.41 -9.11
CA GLU A 241 54.33 -30.60 -9.78
C GLU A 241 53.69 -29.25 -10.15
N PRO A 242 53.17 -29.06 -11.39
CA PRO A 242 52.60 -27.77 -11.82
C PRO A 242 51.36 -27.31 -11.04
N VAL A 243 51.38 -26.07 -10.58
CA VAL A 243 50.28 -25.39 -9.89
C VAL A 243 49.19 -24.95 -10.87
N THR A 244 47.93 -25.32 -10.60
CA THR A 244 46.77 -24.90 -11.40
C THR A 244 46.17 -23.60 -10.86
N CYS A 245 46.40 -22.49 -11.56
CA CYS A 245 45.98 -21.14 -11.16
C CYS A 245 44.57 -20.75 -11.62
N GLU A 246 43.55 -21.61 -11.44
CA GLU A 246 42.15 -21.29 -11.79
C GLU A 246 41.46 -20.54 -10.63
N ASP A 247 41.03 -19.29 -10.82
CA ASP A 247 40.18 -18.57 -9.83
C ASP A 247 38.68 -18.78 -10.03
N GLY A 248 38.27 -19.27 -11.19
CA GLY A 248 36.88 -19.53 -11.56
C GLY A 248 36.07 -18.28 -11.93
N ASN A 249 36.70 -17.12 -12.08
CA ASN A 249 36.07 -15.88 -12.50
C ASN A 249 36.16 -15.73 -14.03
N ILE A 250 35.01 -15.71 -14.69
CA ILE A 250 34.95 -15.54 -16.16
C ILE A 250 35.52 -14.20 -16.63
N CYS A 251 35.70 -13.21 -15.75
CA CYS A 251 36.26 -11.90 -16.05
C CYS A 251 37.75 -11.72 -15.75
N THR A 252 38.45 -12.80 -15.46
CA THR A 252 39.92 -12.90 -15.46
C THR A 252 40.40 -13.80 -16.60
N SER A 253 41.70 -13.71 -16.90
CA SER A 253 42.43 -14.73 -17.64
C SER A 253 43.62 -15.18 -16.81
N ASP A 254 43.70 -16.49 -16.66
CA ASP A 254 44.46 -17.12 -15.60
C ASP A 254 45.80 -17.62 -16.13
N ALA A 255 46.87 -17.21 -15.46
CA ALA A 255 48.24 -17.57 -15.79
C ALA A 255 49.02 -17.85 -14.51
N CYS A 256 50.13 -18.58 -14.66
CA CYS A 256 51.14 -18.65 -13.63
C CYS A 256 52.43 -18.01 -14.16
N ASP A 257 53.01 -17.12 -13.37
CA ASP A 257 54.30 -16.47 -13.62
C ASP A 257 55.34 -17.07 -12.67
N PRO A 258 56.40 -17.74 -13.19
CA PRO A 258 57.39 -18.42 -12.35
C PRO A 258 58.05 -17.59 -11.25
N ALA A 259 58.06 -16.26 -11.35
CA ALA A 259 58.67 -15.39 -10.34
C ALA A 259 57.70 -14.95 -9.21
N VAL A 260 56.38 -15.13 -9.38
CA VAL A 260 55.36 -14.64 -8.41
C VAL A 260 54.16 -15.58 -8.19
N GLY A 261 54.06 -16.68 -8.92
CA GLY A 261 52.96 -17.65 -8.84
C GLY A 261 51.74 -17.23 -9.66
N CYS A 262 50.53 -17.47 -9.15
CA CYS A 262 49.29 -17.23 -9.88
C CYS A 262 48.99 -15.75 -10.14
N VAL A 263 48.75 -15.39 -11.40
CA VAL A 263 48.45 -14.03 -11.86
C VAL A 263 47.13 -14.02 -12.64
N PHE A 264 46.14 -13.33 -12.07
CA PHE A 264 44.78 -13.23 -12.60
C PHE A 264 44.63 -11.89 -13.34
N THR A 265 44.67 -11.91 -14.68
CA THR A 265 44.62 -10.67 -15.48
C THR A 265 43.18 -10.28 -15.78
N GLN A 266 42.75 -9.08 -15.34
CA GLN A 266 41.38 -8.61 -15.57
C GLN A 266 41.06 -8.41 -17.06
N LEU A 267 39.94 -8.97 -17.50
CA LEU A 267 39.44 -8.83 -18.87
C LEU A 267 38.42 -7.70 -18.96
N THR A 268 38.28 -7.12 -20.16
CA THR A 268 37.31 -6.07 -20.45
C THR A 268 36.59 -6.36 -21.77
N GLY A 269 35.26 -6.23 -21.79
CA GLY A 269 34.44 -6.46 -22.99
C GLY A 269 34.26 -7.94 -23.41
N LYS A 270 34.76 -8.89 -22.61
CA LYS A 270 34.43 -10.32 -22.76
C LYS A 270 32.97 -10.54 -22.31
N PRO A 271 32.11 -11.21 -23.09
CA PRO A 271 30.76 -11.54 -22.66
C PRO A 271 30.76 -12.44 -21.42
N CYS A 272 29.84 -12.19 -20.51
CA CYS A 272 29.61 -12.95 -19.30
C CYS A 272 28.11 -12.94 -18.96
N ASP A 273 27.77 -13.30 -17.73
CA ASP A 273 26.41 -13.29 -17.17
C ASP A 273 26.59 -12.84 -15.71
N ASP A 274 26.00 -11.70 -15.30
CA ASP A 274 26.10 -11.20 -13.93
C ASP A 274 25.03 -11.78 -12.99
N GLY A 275 24.18 -12.67 -13.53
CA GLY A 275 23.13 -13.39 -12.81
C GLY A 275 21.87 -12.58 -12.54
N SER A 276 21.80 -11.32 -13.00
CA SER A 276 20.65 -10.45 -12.79
C SER A 276 19.75 -10.36 -14.03
N VAL A 277 18.45 -10.63 -13.86
CA VAL A 277 17.45 -10.46 -14.94
C VAL A 277 17.09 -8.99 -15.21
N CYS A 278 17.73 -8.06 -14.50
CA CYS A 278 17.58 -6.60 -14.68
C CYS A 278 18.64 -6.00 -15.59
N THR A 279 19.65 -6.78 -15.98
CA THR A 279 20.82 -6.38 -16.75
C THR A 279 20.78 -7.00 -18.16
N GLY A 280 21.55 -6.42 -19.07
CA GLY A 280 21.69 -6.91 -20.44
C GLY A 280 22.94 -6.35 -21.12
N ASP A 281 23.40 -7.01 -22.18
CA ASP A 281 24.72 -6.80 -22.79
C ASP A 281 25.87 -6.96 -21.76
N ASP A 282 25.72 -7.94 -20.87
CA ASP A 282 26.64 -8.34 -19.81
C ASP A 282 28.07 -8.59 -20.30
N HIS A 283 28.99 -7.79 -19.79
CA HIS A 283 30.40 -7.87 -20.17
C HIS A 283 31.31 -7.60 -18.99
N CYS A 284 32.52 -8.15 -19.08
CA CYS A 284 33.54 -7.93 -18.07
C CYS A 284 34.01 -6.47 -18.06
N ALA A 285 34.08 -5.88 -16.87
CA ALA A 285 34.65 -4.57 -16.60
C ALA A 285 35.38 -4.60 -15.24
N ALA A 286 36.62 -4.12 -15.20
CA ALA A 286 37.45 -4.08 -13.99
C ALA A 286 37.52 -5.41 -13.19
N GLY A 287 37.47 -6.55 -13.89
CA GLY A 287 37.53 -7.90 -13.30
C GLY A 287 36.21 -8.44 -12.75
N GLN A 288 35.10 -7.72 -12.87
CA GLN A 288 33.75 -8.18 -12.53
C GLN A 288 32.90 -8.30 -13.80
N CYS A 289 31.84 -9.13 -13.77
CA CYS A 289 30.80 -9.07 -14.79
C CYS A 289 29.83 -7.94 -14.47
N THR A 290 29.46 -7.14 -15.48
CA THR A 290 28.50 -6.04 -15.34
C THR A 290 27.66 -5.87 -16.61
N GLY A 291 26.34 -5.95 -16.50
CA GLY A 291 25.43 -5.56 -17.56
C GLY A 291 25.00 -4.10 -17.53
N THR A 292 24.31 -3.70 -18.60
CA THR A 292 23.58 -2.43 -18.70
C THR A 292 22.18 -2.60 -18.11
N LEU A 293 21.76 -1.70 -17.22
CA LEU A 293 20.43 -1.76 -16.60
C LEU A 293 19.33 -1.63 -17.68
N THR A 294 18.47 -2.64 -17.77
CA THR A 294 17.30 -2.63 -18.65
C THR A 294 16.27 -1.61 -18.14
N ALA A 295 15.70 -0.81 -19.05
CA ALA A 295 14.73 0.24 -18.69
C ALA A 295 13.45 -0.37 -18.12
N CYS A 296 13.30 -0.29 -16.81
CA CYS A 296 12.31 -1.03 -16.03
C CYS A 296 11.04 -0.20 -15.73
N THR A 297 10.53 0.55 -16.72
CA THR A 297 9.44 1.52 -16.49
C THR A 297 8.13 1.11 -17.17
N ASP A 298 7.04 1.14 -16.42
CA ASP A 298 5.68 0.94 -16.93
C ASP A 298 5.03 2.25 -17.44
N GLY A 299 5.60 3.40 -17.09
CA GLY A 299 5.10 4.74 -17.42
C GLY A 299 3.97 5.25 -16.51
N ASN A 300 3.67 4.58 -15.40
CA ASN A 300 2.67 4.97 -14.42
C ASN A 300 3.31 5.78 -13.27
N PRO A 301 2.89 7.04 -13.01
CA PRO A 301 3.43 7.81 -11.89
C PRO A 301 3.04 7.28 -10.51
N CYS A 302 2.14 6.29 -10.42
CA CYS A 302 1.66 5.70 -9.17
C CYS A 302 2.23 4.32 -8.84
N THR A 303 3.25 3.88 -9.55
CA THR A 303 4.08 2.73 -9.20
C THR A 303 5.52 3.18 -8.97
N GLN A 304 6.30 2.37 -8.25
CA GLN A 304 7.75 2.57 -8.12
C GLN A 304 8.44 1.56 -9.03
N ASP A 305 9.14 2.03 -10.05
CA ASP A 305 9.92 1.18 -10.95
C ASP A 305 11.13 0.57 -10.23
N VAL A 306 10.97 -0.67 -9.75
CA VAL A 306 11.99 -1.41 -8.99
C VAL A 306 12.29 -2.71 -9.69
N CYS A 307 13.53 -2.85 -10.18
CA CYS A 307 13.99 -4.12 -10.74
C CYS A 307 14.67 -4.98 -9.67
N ASP A 308 14.10 -6.15 -9.40
CA ASP A 308 14.70 -7.15 -8.51
C ASP A 308 15.62 -8.09 -9.31
N PRO A 309 16.89 -8.28 -8.92
CA PRO A 309 17.86 -9.10 -9.66
C PRO A 309 17.43 -10.54 -9.99
N LEU A 310 16.47 -11.13 -9.26
CA LEU A 310 16.01 -12.51 -9.47
C LEU A 310 14.57 -12.59 -10.01
N ALA A 311 13.70 -11.66 -9.60
CA ALA A 311 12.29 -11.63 -9.99
C ALA A 311 11.98 -10.70 -11.17
N GLY A 312 12.92 -9.84 -11.57
CA GLY A 312 12.78 -8.89 -12.68
C GLY A 312 12.03 -7.62 -12.28
N CYS A 313 11.42 -6.96 -13.28
CA CYS A 313 10.70 -5.71 -13.07
C CYS A 313 9.46 -5.87 -12.20
N GLN A 314 9.40 -5.05 -11.16
CA GLN A 314 8.26 -4.91 -10.26
C GLN A 314 7.85 -3.45 -10.21
N HIS A 315 6.54 -3.22 -10.15
CA HIS A 315 5.92 -1.90 -10.11
C HIS A 315 5.01 -1.80 -8.87
N PRO A 316 5.54 -1.92 -7.62
CA PRO A 316 4.74 -1.79 -6.40
C PRO A 316 4.08 -0.40 -6.30
N PRO A 317 2.84 -0.30 -5.73
CA PRO A 317 2.15 0.97 -5.54
C PRO A 317 2.94 2.04 -4.78
N ALA A 318 2.90 3.27 -5.29
CA ALA A 318 3.55 4.45 -4.71
C ALA A 318 2.59 5.26 -3.80
N ASP A 319 1.83 4.57 -2.94
CA ASP A 319 0.69 5.14 -2.22
C ASP A 319 1.04 6.41 -1.43
N GLY A 320 0.23 7.45 -1.60
CA GLY A 320 0.42 8.77 -0.98
C GLY A 320 1.44 9.69 -1.67
N THR A 321 2.01 9.30 -2.81
CA THR A 321 2.74 10.25 -3.68
C THR A 321 1.77 11.12 -4.49
N MET A 322 2.21 12.34 -4.82
CA MET A 322 1.49 13.26 -5.72
C MET A 322 1.56 12.74 -7.16
N CYS A 323 0.44 12.75 -7.86
CA CYS A 323 0.34 12.37 -9.27
C CYS A 323 -0.47 13.42 -10.06
N ASN A 324 -0.94 13.04 -11.25
CA ASN A 324 -2.03 13.75 -11.92
C ASN A 324 -2.90 12.73 -12.66
N ASP A 325 -4.20 12.74 -12.43
CA ASP A 325 -5.14 11.78 -13.06
C ASP A 325 -5.67 12.25 -14.42
N GLY A 326 -5.26 13.45 -14.85
CA GLY A 326 -5.61 14.07 -16.13
C GLY A 326 -7.02 14.68 -16.15
N ASN A 327 -7.72 14.72 -15.02
CA ASN A 327 -9.09 15.21 -14.92
C ASN A 327 -9.12 16.59 -14.22
N GLU A 328 -9.60 17.62 -14.92
CA GLU A 328 -9.70 18.99 -14.36
C GLU A 328 -10.78 19.14 -13.27
N CYS A 329 -11.52 18.06 -12.97
CA CYS A 329 -12.51 17.97 -11.89
C CYS A 329 -11.96 17.40 -10.58
N THR A 330 -10.66 17.13 -10.50
CA THR A 330 -9.98 16.57 -9.33
C THR A 330 -8.88 17.52 -8.83
N GLU A 331 -8.67 17.51 -7.52
CA GLU A 331 -7.59 18.24 -6.86
C GLU A 331 -6.92 17.36 -5.79
N ASN A 332 -5.65 17.67 -5.48
CA ASN A 332 -4.82 16.90 -4.56
C ASN A 332 -4.71 15.41 -4.96
N ASP A 333 -4.44 15.17 -6.26
CA ASP A 333 -4.27 13.86 -6.87
C ASP A 333 -3.16 13.05 -6.16
N LEU A 334 -3.57 11.94 -5.53
CA LEU A 334 -2.67 11.04 -4.81
C LEU A 334 -2.77 9.62 -5.36
N CYS A 335 -1.64 8.93 -5.33
CA CYS A 335 -1.59 7.52 -5.67
C CYS A 335 -2.20 6.65 -4.57
N VAL A 336 -3.06 5.70 -4.96
CA VAL A 336 -3.73 4.75 -4.08
C VAL A 336 -3.91 3.42 -4.83
N GLU A 337 -3.38 2.32 -4.27
CA GLU A 337 -3.39 0.97 -4.85
C GLU A 337 -2.84 0.90 -6.30
N GLY A 338 -1.93 1.82 -6.64
CA GLY A 338 -1.29 1.91 -7.96
C GLY A 338 -2.04 2.75 -9.00
N ALA A 339 -3.22 3.28 -8.66
CA ALA A 339 -3.96 4.24 -9.48
C ALA A 339 -3.78 5.67 -8.95
N CYS A 340 -3.81 6.66 -9.85
CA CYS A 340 -3.91 8.07 -9.46
C CYS A 340 -5.38 8.42 -9.18
N MET A 341 -5.68 8.98 -8.01
CA MET A 341 -7.02 9.41 -7.63
C MET A 341 -6.98 10.77 -6.93
N GLY A 342 -7.59 11.80 -7.54
CA GLY A 342 -7.84 13.07 -6.87
C GLY A 342 -9.12 13.11 -6.03
N GLN A 343 -9.20 14.14 -5.20
CA GLN A 343 -10.41 14.50 -4.46
C GLN A 343 -11.27 15.41 -5.34
N SER A 344 -12.60 15.31 -5.28
CA SER A 344 -13.47 16.12 -6.14
C SER A 344 -13.29 17.62 -5.90
N ALA A 345 -12.78 18.33 -6.92
CA ALA A 345 -12.48 19.75 -6.81
C ALA A 345 -13.75 20.58 -6.63
N SER A 346 -13.69 21.60 -5.76
CA SER A 346 -14.83 22.47 -5.52
C SER A 346 -15.04 23.48 -6.66
N CYS A 347 -15.79 23.07 -7.69
CA CYS A 347 -16.13 23.90 -8.85
C CYS A 347 -17.11 25.07 -8.58
N SER A 348 -17.19 25.61 -7.36
CA SER A 348 -18.12 26.71 -7.08
C SER A 348 -17.51 28.09 -7.30
N ASP A 349 -18.20 28.94 -8.08
CA ASP A 349 -17.86 30.36 -8.22
C ASP A 349 -18.40 31.23 -7.07
N GLY A 350 -19.16 30.62 -6.14
CA GLY A 350 -19.78 31.29 -4.99
C GLY A 350 -20.99 32.17 -5.35
N ASN A 351 -21.48 32.12 -6.59
CA ASN A 351 -22.65 32.88 -7.03
C ASN A 351 -23.93 32.06 -6.87
N GLN A 352 -24.92 32.61 -6.17
CA GLN A 352 -26.22 31.94 -5.94
C GLN A 352 -27.07 31.78 -7.22
N CYS A 353 -26.62 32.33 -8.35
CA CYS A 353 -27.31 32.31 -9.63
C CYS A 353 -26.63 31.47 -10.71
N THR A 354 -25.72 30.60 -10.30
CA THR A 354 -25.06 29.58 -11.11
C THR A 354 -25.34 28.20 -10.52
N LEU A 355 -25.47 27.21 -11.39
CA LEU A 355 -25.51 25.80 -11.03
C LEU A 355 -24.17 25.22 -11.47
N ASP A 356 -23.32 25.04 -10.46
CA ASP A 356 -21.95 24.60 -10.58
C ASP A 356 -21.89 23.09 -10.81
N SER A 357 -21.18 22.67 -11.84
CA SER A 357 -20.92 21.27 -12.17
C SER A 357 -19.53 21.14 -12.76
N CYS A 358 -18.99 19.93 -12.83
CA CYS A 358 -17.73 19.68 -13.52
C CYS A 358 -17.88 18.65 -14.63
N THR A 359 -17.16 18.85 -15.73
CA THR A 359 -17.24 18.02 -16.93
C THR A 359 -15.84 17.62 -17.40
N PHE A 360 -15.67 16.32 -17.68
CA PHE A 360 -14.39 15.73 -18.06
C PHE A 360 -13.75 16.34 -19.33
N GLU A 361 -14.55 16.93 -20.24
CA GLU A 361 -14.06 17.58 -21.46
C GLU A 361 -13.88 19.11 -21.34
N GLY A 362 -14.16 19.73 -20.18
CA GLY A 362 -14.17 21.19 -20.07
C GLY A 362 -14.08 21.80 -18.66
N GLY A 363 -13.64 21.01 -17.67
CA GLY A 363 -13.48 21.45 -16.29
C GLY A 363 -14.78 21.93 -15.64
N CYS A 364 -14.66 22.91 -14.75
CA CYS A 364 -15.77 23.53 -14.04
C CYS A 364 -16.67 24.34 -14.98
N ILE A 365 -17.98 24.05 -14.97
CA ILE A 365 -18.99 24.77 -15.74
C ILE A 365 -20.03 25.41 -14.80
N HIS A 366 -20.23 26.72 -14.97
CA HIS A 366 -21.14 27.53 -14.17
C HIS A 366 -22.40 27.85 -15.00
N THR A 367 -23.42 26.99 -14.92
CA THR A 367 -24.61 27.11 -15.77
C THR A 367 -25.63 28.09 -15.17
N GLN A 368 -26.35 28.87 -15.97
CA GLN A 368 -27.31 29.87 -15.47
C GLN A 368 -28.77 29.50 -15.78
N PRO A 369 -29.44 28.68 -14.94
CA PRO A 369 -30.87 28.39 -15.08
C PRO A 369 -31.72 29.63 -14.78
N PRO A 370 -32.61 30.09 -15.68
CA PRO A 370 -33.45 31.25 -15.43
C PRO A 370 -34.44 31.04 -14.28
N GLY A 371 -34.55 32.00 -13.37
CA GLY A 371 -35.61 32.03 -12.35
C GLY A 371 -35.38 31.18 -11.09
N PHE A 372 -34.17 30.64 -10.92
CA PHE A 372 -33.70 30.03 -9.66
C PHE A 372 -33.86 31.00 -8.48
N PRO A 373 -34.20 30.52 -7.27
CA PRO A 373 -34.30 31.35 -6.08
C PRO A 373 -32.89 31.76 -5.60
N CYS A 374 -32.79 32.97 -5.06
CA CYS A 374 -31.57 33.54 -4.48
C CYS A 374 -31.96 34.52 -3.36
N SER A 375 -31.01 35.25 -2.79
CA SER A 375 -31.30 36.48 -2.05
C SER A 375 -30.46 37.64 -2.56
N ASP A 376 -31.07 38.82 -2.71
CA ASP A 376 -30.35 40.06 -3.02
C ASP A 376 -29.78 40.76 -1.77
N GLY A 377 -30.02 40.21 -0.58
CA GLY A 377 -29.58 40.72 0.71
C GLY A 377 -30.46 41.84 1.29
N ASN A 378 -31.59 42.18 0.66
CA ASN A 378 -32.52 43.22 1.10
C ASN A 378 -33.73 42.59 1.82
N ALA A 379 -33.85 42.84 3.12
CA ALA A 379 -34.95 42.34 3.95
C ALA A 379 -36.35 42.91 3.58
N CYS A 380 -36.41 43.85 2.64
CA CYS A 380 -37.64 44.42 2.09
C CYS A 380 -38.07 43.78 0.76
N THR A 381 -37.40 42.73 0.29
CA THR A 381 -37.80 41.96 -0.89
C THR A 381 -37.88 40.47 -0.59
N ALA A 382 -38.80 39.79 -1.28
CA ALA A 382 -39.12 38.39 -1.09
C ALA A 382 -39.36 37.68 -2.42
N SER A 383 -38.99 36.40 -2.47
CA SER A 383 -38.99 35.58 -3.68
C SER A 383 -38.07 36.14 -4.78
N ASP A 384 -36.87 36.59 -4.40
CA ASP A 384 -35.82 37.06 -5.33
C ASP A 384 -35.44 35.94 -6.31
N LYS A 385 -35.08 36.32 -7.54
CA LYS A 385 -34.82 35.37 -8.64
C LYS A 385 -33.61 35.73 -9.49
N CYS A 386 -32.92 34.69 -9.92
CA CYS A 386 -31.77 34.78 -10.80
C CYS A 386 -32.16 35.15 -12.23
N TYR A 387 -31.56 36.23 -12.75
CA TYR A 387 -31.74 36.69 -14.11
C TYR A 387 -30.40 37.23 -14.67
N GLN A 388 -29.90 36.58 -15.73
CA GLN A 388 -28.61 36.90 -16.35
C GLN A 388 -27.44 36.90 -15.35
N GLY A 389 -27.34 35.83 -14.55
CA GLY A 389 -26.21 35.59 -13.63
C GLY A 389 -26.18 36.43 -12.37
N ALA A 390 -27.17 37.31 -12.17
CA ALA A 390 -27.31 38.13 -10.97
C ALA A 390 -28.66 37.91 -10.31
N CYS A 391 -28.69 37.88 -8.98
CA CYS A 391 -29.94 37.89 -8.23
C CYS A 391 -30.69 39.20 -8.49
N LYS A 392 -32.02 39.13 -8.62
CA LYS A 392 -32.92 40.26 -8.76
C LYS A 392 -33.96 40.22 -7.66
N ALA A 393 -34.04 41.34 -6.94
CA ALA A 393 -35.08 41.70 -6.01
C ALA A 393 -36.46 41.22 -6.50
N GLY A 394 -37.15 40.45 -5.66
CA GLY A 394 -38.46 39.89 -5.94
C GLY A 394 -39.59 40.90 -5.72
N LYS A 395 -40.67 40.46 -5.08
CA LYS A 395 -41.76 41.37 -4.69
C LYS A 395 -41.35 42.13 -3.43
N PRO A 396 -41.69 43.43 -3.29
CA PRO A 396 -41.55 44.14 -2.03
C PRO A 396 -42.34 43.45 -0.91
N VAL A 397 -41.74 43.34 0.27
CA VAL A 397 -42.39 42.91 1.51
C VAL A 397 -43.33 44.04 1.96
N SER A 398 -44.57 43.69 2.31
CA SER A 398 -45.46 44.63 3.00
C SER A 398 -45.08 44.67 4.48
N CYS A 399 -44.99 45.87 5.03
CA CYS A 399 -44.70 46.11 6.46
C CYS A 399 -45.88 46.68 7.25
N ASP A 400 -47.01 46.85 6.57
CA ASP A 400 -48.33 47.14 7.13
C ASP A 400 -48.66 46.13 8.25
N ASP A 401 -48.75 46.60 9.49
CA ASP A 401 -49.16 45.78 10.65
C ASP A 401 -50.64 45.91 11.02
N GLY A 402 -51.38 46.77 10.31
CA GLY A 402 -52.81 47.00 10.52
C GLY A 402 -53.16 47.87 11.74
N ASP A 403 -52.21 48.57 12.36
CA ASP A 403 -52.48 49.57 13.42
C ASP A 403 -52.52 50.99 12.83
N ASP A 404 -53.70 51.63 12.78
CA ASP A 404 -53.86 53.03 12.37
C ASP A 404 -52.96 54.03 13.14
N CYS A 405 -52.42 53.62 14.29
CA CYS A 405 -51.53 54.40 15.14
C CYS A 405 -50.04 54.03 15.02
N THR A 406 -49.63 53.22 14.04
CA THR A 406 -48.24 53.07 13.62
C THR A 406 -47.95 53.88 12.34
N GLN A 407 -46.68 53.99 11.98
CA GLN A 407 -46.24 54.42 10.65
C GLN A 407 -45.21 53.41 10.16
N ASP A 408 -45.59 52.60 9.20
CA ASP A 408 -44.77 51.50 8.71
C ASP A 408 -43.69 51.99 7.75
N SER A 409 -42.51 51.39 7.89
CA SER A 409 -41.38 51.64 7.02
C SER A 409 -40.48 50.42 6.94
N CYS A 410 -40.13 50.00 5.72
CA CYS A 410 -39.20 48.91 5.54
C CYS A 410 -37.76 49.43 5.42
N ASN A 411 -36.86 48.88 6.25
CA ASN A 411 -35.44 49.13 6.21
C ASN A 411 -34.73 47.94 5.55
N PRO A 412 -34.02 48.12 4.42
CA PRO A 412 -33.36 47.03 3.69
C PRO A 412 -32.42 46.13 4.50
N LEU A 413 -31.88 46.61 5.63
CA LEU A 413 -30.96 45.86 6.49
C LEU A 413 -31.64 45.20 7.71
N THR A 414 -32.84 45.64 8.10
CA THR A 414 -33.50 45.19 9.35
C THR A 414 -34.95 44.75 9.17
N GLY A 415 -35.50 44.82 7.95
CA GLY A 415 -36.89 44.52 7.66
C GLY A 415 -37.84 45.63 8.10
N CYS A 416 -39.07 45.25 8.44
CA CYS A 416 -40.14 46.16 8.83
C CYS A 416 -39.88 46.89 10.16
N SER A 417 -40.29 48.15 10.23
CA SER A 417 -40.16 49.00 11.41
C SER A 417 -41.26 50.06 11.46
N ASN A 418 -42.04 50.02 12.54
CA ASN A 418 -43.37 50.62 12.60
C ASN A 418 -43.39 51.62 13.75
N GLN A 419 -43.57 52.92 13.47
CA GLN A 419 -43.33 54.00 14.44
C GLN A 419 -44.62 54.54 15.09
N PRO A 420 -44.73 54.57 16.44
CA PRO A 420 -45.92 55.08 17.13
C PRO A 420 -46.31 56.53 16.78
N LEU A 421 -47.54 56.72 16.31
CA LEU A 421 -48.14 58.02 16.02
C LEU A 421 -48.88 58.62 17.23
N THR A 422 -49.24 59.90 17.12
CA THR A 422 -50.04 60.64 18.11
C THR A 422 -50.73 61.83 17.46
N GLY A 423 -52.03 62.01 17.73
CA GLY A 423 -52.85 63.11 17.21
C GLY A 423 -53.44 62.88 15.81
N THR A 424 -53.09 61.79 15.14
CA THR A 424 -53.83 61.26 13.98
C THR A 424 -55.21 60.73 14.40
N PRO A 425 -56.25 60.86 13.56
CA PRO A 425 -57.44 60.02 13.64
C PRO A 425 -57.08 58.56 13.38
N CYS A 426 -57.85 57.65 13.95
CA CYS A 426 -57.71 56.20 13.85
C CYS A 426 -59.06 55.55 14.18
N TYR A 427 -59.12 54.22 14.17
CA TYR A 427 -60.26 53.46 14.67
C TYR A 427 -59.82 52.54 15.82
N ASP A 428 -60.37 52.69 17.03
CA ASP A 428 -59.97 51.87 18.20
C ASP A 428 -60.73 50.54 18.32
N HIS A 429 -61.63 50.27 17.36
CA HIS A 429 -62.56 49.14 17.33
C HIS A 429 -63.55 49.10 18.51
N ASP A 430 -63.62 50.13 19.37
CA ASP A 430 -64.65 50.31 20.39
C ASP A 430 -65.84 51.10 19.79
N ALA A 431 -66.81 50.36 19.25
CA ALA A 431 -68.03 50.92 18.67
C ALA A 431 -69.01 51.50 19.72
N CYS A 432 -68.69 51.45 21.03
CA CYS A 432 -69.31 52.28 22.05
C CYS A 432 -68.64 53.66 22.17
N THR A 433 -67.65 53.98 21.34
CA THR A 433 -66.98 55.29 21.29
C THR A 433 -67.08 55.96 19.90
N LYS A 434 -66.45 57.13 19.77
CA LYS A 434 -66.38 57.98 18.56
C LYS A 434 -65.34 59.11 18.71
N ASP A 435 -65.00 59.74 17.59
CA ASP A 435 -64.02 60.85 17.47
C ASP A 435 -62.60 60.43 17.90
N ASP A 436 -62.21 59.20 17.53
CA ASP A 436 -61.06 58.47 18.06
C ASP A 436 -59.72 58.99 17.51
N ILE A 437 -58.70 59.04 18.39
CA ILE A 437 -57.38 59.60 18.06
C ILE A 437 -56.21 58.81 18.67
N CYS A 438 -55.07 58.82 17.99
CA CYS A 438 -53.86 58.16 18.47
C CYS A 438 -53.23 58.90 19.66
N ALA A 439 -52.90 58.16 20.71
CA ALA A 439 -52.13 58.62 21.86
C ALA A 439 -51.01 57.61 22.18
N MET A 440 -49.77 57.97 21.79
CA MET A 440 -48.56 57.14 21.98
C MET A 440 -48.66 55.72 21.37
N GLY A 441 -49.13 55.62 20.11
CA GLY A 441 -49.27 54.32 19.43
C GLY A 441 -50.42 53.46 19.95
N LYS A 442 -51.54 54.09 20.33
CA LYS A 442 -52.83 53.45 20.64
C LYS A 442 -53.97 54.38 20.28
N CYS A 443 -55.03 53.87 19.67
CA CYS A 443 -56.24 54.64 19.42
C CYS A 443 -57.12 54.74 20.68
N ILE A 444 -57.85 55.86 20.86
CA ILE A 444 -58.78 56.12 21.97
C ILE A 444 -59.96 57.04 21.57
N GLY A 445 -61.21 56.60 21.78
CA GLY A 445 -62.44 57.36 21.50
C GLY A 445 -63.21 57.95 22.70
N GLN A 446 -64.38 58.57 22.42
CA GLN A 446 -65.32 59.15 23.41
C GLN A 446 -66.68 58.39 23.47
N PRO A 447 -67.24 58.03 24.64
CA PRO A 447 -68.43 57.17 24.73
C PRO A 447 -69.76 57.70 24.14
N ILE A 448 -70.62 56.78 23.69
CA ILE A 448 -71.97 57.02 23.11
C ILE A 448 -73.13 56.58 24.04
N VAL A 449 -74.39 56.70 23.57
CA VAL A 449 -75.64 56.39 24.31
C VAL A 449 -76.63 55.64 23.42
N CYS A 450 -77.37 54.68 23.98
CA CYS A 450 -78.03 53.60 23.22
C CYS A 450 -79.51 53.34 23.59
N GLY A 451 -80.33 52.99 22.59
CA GLY A 451 -81.67 52.39 22.74
C GLY A 451 -82.41 52.22 21.40
N ASP A 452 -83.17 51.13 21.20
CA ASP A 452 -83.69 50.72 19.86
C ASP A 452 -85.22 50.67 19.69
N SER A 453 -86.00 50.57 20.77
CA SER A 453 -87.46 50.38 20.77
C SER A 453 -87.98 49.02 20.24
N ASN A 454 -87.13 47.98 20.20
CA ASN A 454 -87.53 46.59 19.98
C ASN A 454 -88.16 46.00 21.27
N PHE A 455 -89.02 44.99 21.14
CA PHE A 455 -89.78 44.40 22.25
C PHE A 455 -89.16 43.11 22.80
N CYS A 456 -88.28 42.44 22.05
CA CYS A 456 -87.56 41.24 22.51
C CYS A 456 -86.17 41.56 23.09
N THR A 457 -85.93 42.81 23.52
CA THR A 457 -84.61 43.29 23.98
C THR A 457 -84.63 44.25 25.17
N GLN A 458 -83.46 44.44 25.79
CA GLN A 458 -83.18 45.39 26.87
C GLN A 458 -81.84 46.13 26.62
N ASP A 459 -81.87 47.45 26.61
CA ASP A 459 -80.83 48.24 25.94
C ASP A 459 -79.59 48.53 26.81
N THR A 460 -78.40 48.33 26.22
CA THR A 460 -77.06 48.49 26.81
C THR A 460 -76.03 48.91 25.73
N CYS A 461 -74.73 48.92 26.04
CA CYS A 461 -73.64 49.12 25.08
C CYS A 461 -72.50 48.14 25.36
N ASP A 462 -72.01 47.44 24.34
CA ASP A 462 -70.85 46.55 24.38
C ASP A 462 -69.75 47.09 23.42
N PRO A 463 -68.51 47.33 23.90
CA PRO A 463 -67.44 47.88 23.09
C PRO A 463 -67.24 47.25 21.71
N ALA A 464 -67.36 45.93 21.57
CA ALA A 464 -67.07 45.24 20.31
C ALA A 464 -68.16 45.42 19.23
N THR A 465 -69.34 45.94 19.58
CA THR A 465 -70.49 46.04 18.66
C THR A 465 -71.30 47.34 18.81
N GLY A 466 -70.96 48.20 19.77
CA GLY A 466 -71.69 49.42 20.08
C GLY A 466 -72.95 49.12 20.87
N CYS A 467 -74.07 49.71 20.47
CA CYS A 467 -75.32 49.55 21.19
C CYS A 467 -75.83 48.10 21.14
N VAL A 468 -75.87 47.44 22.30
CA VAL A 468 -76.29 46.04 22.46
C VAL A 468 -77.64 45.96 23.14
N PHE A 469 -78.58 45.34 22.44
CA PHE A 469 -79.96 45.19 22.85
C PHE A 469 -80.14 43.75 23.34
N THR A 470 -80.14 43.58 24.67
CA THR A 470 -79.97 42.28 25.36
C THR A 470 -81.23 41.41 25.27
N PRO A 471 -81.16 40.13 24.87
CA PRO A 471 -82.34 39.31 24.54
C PRO A 471 -83.36 39.06 25.66
N LEU A 472 -84.63 38.85 25.28
CA LEU A 472 -85.71 38.32 26.11
C LEU A 472 -86.33 37.05 25.47
N ASP A 473 -86.40 35.95 26.24
CA ASP A 473 -86.98 34.68 25.79
C ASP A 473 -88.52 34.68 25.89
N VAL A 474 -89.20 34.96 24.77
CA VAL A 474 -90.67 34.98 24.63
C VAL A 474 -91.12 34.48 23.24
N PRO A 475 -92.35 33.99 23.04
CA PRO A 475 -92.82 33.54 21.71
C PRO A 475 -92.93 34.67 20.67
N CYS A 476 -92.69 34.36 19.40
CA CYS A 476 -92.76 35.28 18.25
C CYS A 476 -93.11 34.54 16.94
N ASP A 477 -92.98 35.23 15.80
CA ASP A 477 -93.23 34.74 14.43
C ASP A 477 -92.28 35.50 13.48
N ASP A 478 -91.57 34.80 12.57
CA ASP A 478 -90.60 35.39 11.62
C ASP A 478 -91.02 35.35 10.14
N ASN A 479 -92.12 34.67 9.82
CA ASN A 479 -92.71 34.48 8.47
C ASN A 479 -91.87 33.68 7.43
N ASP A 480 -90.85 32.88 7.81
CA ASP A 480 -90.18 31.97 6.86
C ASP A 480 -90.89 30.59 6.74
N PRO A 481 -91.29 30.13 5.54
CA PRO A 481 -92.00 28.86 5.36
C PRO A 481 -91.12 27.59 5.45
N CYS A 482 -89.80 27.72 5.62
CA CYS A 482 -88.88 26.58 5.78
C CYS A 482 -88.65 26.15 7.23
N THR A 483 -89.26 26.84 8.21
CA THR A 483 -89.02 26.69 9.65
C THR A 483 -90.33 26.58 10.44
N GLU A 484 -90.27 25.93 11.62
CA GLU A 484 -91.45 25.75 12.48
C GLU A 484 -91.04 25.70 13.96
N GLY A 485 -91.66 26.54 14.79
CA GLY A 485 -91.51 26.51 16.25
C GLY A 485 -90.69 27.69 16.82
N ASP A 486 -90.97 28.88 16.31
CA ASP A 486 -90.07 30.04 16.36
C ASP A 486 -90.20 30.82 17.68
N TYR A 487 -89.10 31.43 18.13
CA TYR A 487 -88.97 31.99 19.48
C TYR A 487 -88.03 33.18 19.53
N CYS A 488 -88.33 34.18 20.37
CA CYS A 488 -87.35 35.22 20.65
C CYS A 488 -86.22 34.62 21.49
N GLY A 489 -85.01 34.89 21.04
CA GLY A 489 -83.74 34.56 21.66
C GLY A 489 -82.68 35.32 20.86
N GLY A 490 -81.55 35.73 21.44
CA GLY A 490 -80.60 36.59 20.70
C GLY A 490 -81.17 37.96 20.27
N GLY A 491 -82.32 38.39 20.82
CA GLY A 491 -82.89 39.74 20.65
C GLY A 491 -83.74 39.92 19.39
N LYS A 492 -83.92 38.85 18.62
CA LYS A 492 -84.71 38.78 17.39
C LYS A 492 -85.66 37.58 17.49
N CYS A 493 -86.63 37.49 16.60
CA CYS A 493 -87.33 36.22 16.40
C CYS A 493 -86.40 35.26 15.65
N ASN A 494 -86.22 34.05 16.18
CA ASN A 494 -85.36 33.03 15.58
C ASN A 494 -86.18 31.86 15.02
N PRO A 495 -85.83 31.38 13.82
CA PRO A 495 -86.46 30.22 13.23
C PRO A 495 -86.18 28.89 13.97
N GLY A 496 -87.04 27.91 13.69
CA GLY A 496 -86.88 26.50 14.03
C GLY A 496 -85.67 25.77 13.41
N LYS A 497 -85.61 24.44 13.58
CA LYS A 497 -84.42 23.60 13.30
C LYS A 497 -84.26 23.12 11.85
N ASN A 498 -83.04 23.27 11.29
CA ASN A 498 -82.57 22.59 10.07
C ASN A 498 -81.02 22.40 10.08
N PRO A 499 -80.43 21.28 9.59
CA PRO A 499 -78.96 21.11 9.52
C PRO A 499 -78.36 20.87 8.11
N GLN A 500 -77.08 21.22 7.96
CA GLN A 500 -76.17 20.95 6.82
C GLN A 500 -76.42 21.68 5.48
N CYS A 501 -76.00 22.95 5.40
CA CYS A 501 -75.87 23.67 4.12
C CYS A 501 -74.48 23.43 3.49
N LEU A 502 -74.31 22.34 2.74
CA LEU A 502 -73.17 22.18 1.83
C LEU A 502 -73.37 23.04 0.56
N ALA A 503 -72.28 23.38 -0.14
CA ALA A 503 -72.32 24.19 -1.36
C ALA A 503 -72.19 23.36 -2.66
N VAL A 504 -72.10 22.04 -2.55
CA VAL A 504 -71.88 21.08 -3.64
C VAL A 504 -72.73 19.83 -3.39
N ASP A 505 -73.56 19.47 -4.36
CA ASP A 505 -74.39 18.25 -4.34
C ASP A 505 -73.70 17.08 -5.08
N ARG A 506 -72.93 17.37 -6.14
CA ARG A 506 -72.27 16.31 -6.93
C ARG A 506 -70.91 16.66 -7.54
N VAL A 507 -69.99 15.71 -7.40
CA VAL A 507 -68.76 15.58 -8.18
C VAL A 507 -68.92 14.58 -9.35
N VAL A 508 -68.47 14.95 -10.54
CA VAL A 508 -68.21 13.99 -11.64
C VAL A 508 -66.73 13.65 -11.64
N LEU A 509 -66.40 12.36 -11.65
CA LEU A 509 -65.03 11.86 -11.81
C LEU A 509 -64.84 11.31 -13.23
N ALA A 510 -63.85 11.82 -13.96
CA ALA A 510 -63.62 11.51 -15.37
C ALA A 510 -62.15 11.22 -15.69
N GLY A 511 -61.92 10.65 -16.88
CA GLY A 511 -60.57 10.51 -17.43
C GLY A 511 -60.12 9.06 -17.55
N ASP A 512 -58.89 8.78 -17.15
CA ASP A 512 -58.17 7.56 -17.53
C ASP A 512 -58.29 6.37 -16.53
N SER A 513 -57.21 5.61 -16.34
CA SER A 513 -57.16 4.50 -15.37
C SER A 513 -56.97 5.01 -13.94
N TRP A 514 -56.32 6.16 -13.73
CA TRP A 514 -56.23 6.76 -12.39
C TRP A 514 -57.60 7.24 -11.90
N SER A 515 -58.46 7.76 -12.78
CA SER A 515 -59.85 8.11 -12.43
C SER A 515 -60.68 6.89 -12.04
N SER A 516 -60.26 5.68 -12.42
CA SER A 516 -60.88 4.42 -12.01
C SER A 516 -60.34 3.94 -10.65
N GLY A 517 -59.05 4.17 -10.36
CA GLY A 517 -58.46 3.92 -9.04
C GLY A 517 -58.99 4.85 -7.95
N LEU A 518 -59.22 6.12 -8.29
CA LEU A 518 -59.70 7.16 -7.38
C LEU A 518 -61.17 7.01 -6.92
N ILE A 519 -61.98 6.15 -7.56
CA ILE A 519 -63.43 6.03 -7.28
C ILE A 519 -63.73 5.78 -5.80
N ILE A 520 -63.04 4.80 -5.19
CA ILE A 520 -63.29 4.40 -3.80
C ILE A 520 -62.57 5.35 -2.83
N PRO A 521 -61.26 5.65 -2.99
CA PRO A 521 -60.55 6.60 -2.13
C PRO A 521 -61.20 7.99 -2.07
N LEU A 522 -61.74 8.53 -3.17
CA LEU A 522 -62.46 9.82 -3.17
C LEU A 522 -63.70 9.76 -2.27
N LYS A 523 -64.55 8.74 -2.45
CA LYS A 523 -65.77 8.59 -1.63
C LYS A 523 -65.43 8.44 -0.15
N ASP A 524 -64.42 7.64 0.17
CA ASP A 524 -63.96 7.46 1.55
C ASP A 524 -63.27 8.72 2.12
N ALA A 525 -62.78 9.63 1.26
CA ALA A 525 -62.18 10.92 1.66
C ALA A 525 -63.22 12.03 1.87
N LEU A 526 -64.32 12.00 1.11
CA LEU A 526 -65.50 12.83 1.36
C LEU A 526 -66.17 12.44 2.68
N VAL A 527 -66.47 11.14 2.87
CA VAL A 527 -67.06 10.63 4.14
C VAL A 527 -66.16 10.92 5.34
N ALA A 528 -64.84 10.76 5.23
CA ALA A 528 -63.90 11.08 6.32
C ALA A 528 -63.85 12.57 6.69
N ARG A 529 -64.24 13.48 5.78
CA ARG A 529 -64.39 14.93 6.05
C ARG A 529 -65.82 15.32 6.47
N GLY A 530 -66.75 14.38 6.54
CA GLY A 530 -68.17 14.65 6.81
C GLY A 530 -68.97 15.14 5.60
N TYR A 531 -68.43 15.04 4.39
CA TYR A 531 -69.09 15.41 3.13
C TYR A 531 -69.91 14.23 2.57
N GLU A 532 -70.61 13.50 3.44
CA GLU A 532 -71.19 12.19 3.13
C GLU A 532 -72.45 12.23 2.24
N GLU A 533 -73.12 13.39 2.15
CA GLU A 533 -74.18 13.67 1.19
C GLU A 533 -73.65 14.05 -0.21
N VAL A 534 -72.36 14.38 -0.37
CA VAL A 534 -71.79 14.75 -1.67
C VAL A 534 -71.73 13.52 -2.58
N THR A 535 -72.57 13.52 -3.62
CA THR A 535 -72.63 12.40 -4.55
C THR A 535 -71.44 12.40 -5.51
N VAL A 536 -70.99 11.20 -5.92
CA VAL A 536 -69.92 11.02 -6.91
C VAL A 536 -70.44 10.14 -8.04
N SER A 537 -70.18 10.51 -9.29
CA SER A 537 -70.55 9.73 -10.49
C SER A 537 -69.35 9.55 -11.42
N TRP A 538 -69.19 8.37 -12.01
CA TRP A 538 -67.97 7.99 -12.77
C TRP A 538 -68.22 6.99 -13.91
N GLU A 539 -69.37 6.35 -13.98
CA GLU A 539 -69.62 5.14 -14.78
C GLU A 539 -69.56 5.42 -16.29
N LEU A 540 -70.03 6.59 -16.70
CA LEU A 540 -69.94 7.08 -18.08
C LEU A 540 -68.58 7.70 -18.40
N THR A 541 -67.80 8.10 -17.40
CA THR A 541 -66.71 9.08 -17.54
C THR A 541 -65.31 8.57 -17.20
N SER A 542 -65.16 7.54 -16.37
CA SER A 542 -63.87 6.85 -16.16
C SER A 542 -63.61 5.85 -17.30
N LYS A 543 -62.47 5.99 -17.98
CA LYS A 543 -62.12 5.29 -19.23
C LYS A 543 -60.63 4.89 -19.21
N PRO A 544 -60.29 3.76 -18.57
CA PRO A 544 -58.91 3.24 -18.51
C PRO A 544 -58.20 3.21 -19.86
N GLY A 545 -56.95 3.67 -19.88
CA GLY A 545 -56.12 3.76 -21.09
C GLY A 545 -56.43 4.92 -22.03
N SER A 546 -57.48 5.73 -21.78
CA SER A 546 -57.79 6.88 -22.63
C SER A 546 -56.73 7.99 -22.54
N LYS A 547 -56.53 8.64 -23.68
CA LYS A 547 -55.65 9.80 -23.89
C LYS A 547 -56.45 11.09 -23.98
N VAL A 548 -55.86 12.23 -23.65
CA VAL A 548 -56.55 13.52 -23.80
C VAL A 548 -56.93 13.80 -25.27
N SER A 549 -56.10 13.33 -26.22
CA SER A 549 -56.41 13.34 -27.65
C SER A 549 -57.69 12.56 -28.00
N ASP A 550 -58.01 11.48 -27.27
CA ASP A 550 -59.21 10.67 -27.52
C ASP A 550 -60.47 11.45 -27.12
N TRP A 551 -60.42 12.17 -26.00
CA TRP A 551 -61.53 13.00 -25.53
C TRP A 551 -61.79 14.17 -26.49
N VAL A 552 -60.76 14.83 -27.01
CA VAL A 552 -60.93 15.92 -28.00
C VAL A 552 -61.43 15.40 -29.36
N SER A 553 -61.03 14.19 -29.78
CA SER A 553 -61.32 13.67 -31.13
C SER A 553 -62.54 12.73 -31.24
N ASN A 554 -63.03 12.15 -30.13
CA ASN A 554 -64.16 11.22 -30.13
C ASN A 554 -65.41 11.85 -29.49
N PRO A 555 -66.42 12.25 -30.30
CA PRO A 555 -67.66 12.84 -29.78
C PRO A 555 -68.35 11.97 -28.73
N SER A 556 -68.27 10.64 -28.83
CA SER A 556 -68.93 9.72 -27.91
C SER A 556 -68.38 9.80 -26.47
N LEU A 557 -67.14 10.24 -26.30
CA LEU A 557 -66.55 10.47 -24.97
C LEU A 557 -67.03 11.79 -24.38
N MET A 558 -67.01 12.87 -25.16
CA MET A 558 -67.53 14.17 -24.71
C MET A 558 -69.04 14.14 -24.47
N ASP A 559 -69.82 13.46 -25.31
CA ASP A 559 -71.25 13.27 -25.11
C ASP A 559 -71.54 12.49 -23.81
N ALA A 560 -70.72 11.49 -23.47
CA ALA A 560 -70.84 10.75 -22.21
C ALA A 560 -70.52 11.64 -20.99
N LEU A 561 -69.47 12.45 -21.05
CA LEU A 561 -69.12 13.43 -20.02
C LEU A 561 -70.20 14.51 -19.85
N PHE A 562 -70.64 15.12 -20.95
CA PHE A 562 -71.68 16.14 -20.96
C PHE A 562 -73.02 15.58 -20.49
N THR A 563 -73.35 14.33 -20.79
CA THR A 563 -74.51 13.63 -20.22
C THR A 563 -74.36 13.48 -18.72
N SER A 564 -73.21 12.97 -18.24
CA SER A 564 -72.95 12.79 -16.80
C SER A 564 -73.01 14.11 -16.03
N MET A 565 -72.43 15.20 -16.57
CA MET A 565 -72.50 16.54 -15.98
C MET A 565 -73.94 17.09 -15.91
N SER A 566 -74.77 16.79 -16.93
CA SER A 566 -76.12 17.36 -17.09
C SER A 566 -77.24 16.56 -16.39
N MET A 567 -76.97 15.37 -15.85
CA MET A 567 -77.92 14.64 -15.00
C MET A 567 -78.18 15.43 -13.70
N GLU A 568 -79.38 15.37 -13.13
CA GLU A 568 -79.70 16.05 -11.85
C GLU A 568 -79.33 15.17 -10.62
N PRO A 569 -78.91 15.75 -9.47
CA PRO A 569 -78.46 17.14 -9.32
C PRO A 569 -77.24 17.40 -10.22
N LYS A 570 -77.09 18.60 -10.78
CA LYS A 570 -76.00 18.89 -11.74
C LYS A 570 -74.61 18.68 -11.11
N ALA A 571 -73.60 18.55 -11.97
CA ALA A 571 -72.23 18.47 -11.50
C ALA A 571 -71.72 19.87 -11.14
N ASP A 572 -71.38 20.09 -9.87
CA ASP A 572 -70.81 21.35 -9.40
C ASP A 572 -69.30 21.37 -9.62
N ILE A 573 -68.65 20.21 -9.43
CA ILE A 573 -67.22 20.00 -9.70
C ILE A 573 -66.98 18.83 -10.66
N LEU A 574 -66.12 19.03 -11.65
CA LEU A 574 -65.49 17.98 -12.45
C LEU A 574 -64.09 17.67 -11.91
N PHE A 575 -63.89 16.47 -11.38
CA PHE A 575 -62.58 15.90 -11.08
C PHE A 575 -62.11 15.09 -12.30
N PHE A 576 -60.85 15.24 -12.75
CA PHE A 576 -60.32 14.38 -13.82
C PHE A 576 -58.83 14.05 -13.76
N THR A 577 -58.45 12.88 -14.28
CA THR A 577 -57.05 12.48 -14.57
C THR A 577 -56.89 12.21 -16.07
N LEU A 578 -56.10 13.04 -16.75
CA LEU A 578 -55.76 12.88 -18.17
C LEU A 578 -54.33 13.36 -18.43
N THR A 579 -53.78 12.98 -19.59
CA THR A 579 -52.38 13.14 -20.06
C THR A 579 -51.39 12.02 -19.70
N GLY A 580 -51.72 11.14 -18.74
CA GLY A 580 -50.84 10.02 -18.34
C GLY A 580 -50.60 9.00 -19.47
N ASN A 581 -51.66 8.55 -20.15
CA ASN A 581 -51.53 7.64 -21.30
C ASN A 581 -50.90 8.31 -22.53
N ASP A 582 -51.06 9.62 -22.67
CA ASP A 582 -50.40 10.41 -23.71
C ASP A 582 -48.89 10.40 -23.51
N TYR A 583 -48.44 10.70 -22.29
CA TYR A 583 -47.05 10.63 -21.85
C TYR A 583 -46.47 9.20 -21.98
N LEU A 584 -47.16 8.18 -21.46
CA LEU A 584 -46.72 6.78 -21.56
C LEU A 584 -46.66 6.31 -23.03
N GLY A 585 -47.53 6.84 -23.88
CA GLY A 585 -47.47 6.63 -25.33
C GLY A 585 -46.23 7.26 -25.95
N ALA A 586 -45.95 8.53 -25.65
CA ALA A 586 -44.76 9.24 -26.13
C ALA A 586 -43.46 8.55 -25.68
N ALA A 587 -43.40 8.08 -24.43
CA ALA A 587 -42.27 7.33 -23.90
C ALA A 587 -42.08 5.98 -24.62
N LYS A 588 -43.16 5.22 -24.85
CA LYS A 588 -43.09 3.95 -25.60
C LYS A 588 -42.75 4.12 -27.08
N SER A 589 -43.00 5.30 -27.66
CA SER A 589 -42.56 5.65 -29.02
C SER A 589 -41.06 5.93 -29.16
N GLY A 590 -40.29 5.91 -28.06
CA GLY A 590 -38.83 6.06 -28.11
C GLY A 590 -38.33 7.51 -28.13
N LEU A 591 -39.16 8.48 -27.74
CA LEU A 591 -38.84 9.91 -27.68
C LEU A 591 -37.93 10.27 -26.48
N GLY A 592 -36.97 9.40 -26.13
CA GLY A 592 -36.18 9.41 -24.89
C GLY A 592 -35.21 10.57 -24.70
N LEU A 593 -34.91 11.32 -25.76
CA LEU A 593 -34.07 12.52 -25.68
C LEU A 593 -34.91 13.72 -25.24
N MET A 594 -35.09 13.87 -23.92
CA MET A 594 -35.57 15.12 -23.33
C MET A 594 -34.76 16.30 -23.86
N GLY A 595 -35.46 17.36 -24.31
CA GLY A 595 -34.85 18.51 -24.99
C GLY A 595 -34.82 18.41 -26.52
N GLY A 596 -35.14 17.25 -27.11
CA GLY A 596 -35.33 17.11 -28.55
C GLY A 596 -36.55 17.88 -29.08
N LEU A 597 -36.49 18.31 -30.35
CA LEU A 597 -37.59 19.02 -31.02
C LEU A 597 -38.89 18.19 -31.05
N GLU A 598 -38.77 16.88 -31.26
CA GLU A 598 -39.91 15.96 -31.29
C GLU A 598 -40.58 15.86 -29.91
N TRP A 599 -39.80 15.77 -28.83
CA TRP A 599 -40.33 15.83 -27.45
C TRP A 599 -41.10 17.13 -27.19
N PHE A 600 -40.50 18.28 -27.55
CA PHE A 600 -41.13 19.58 -27.36
C PHE A 600 -42.44 19.71 -28.14
N ILE A 601 -42.49 19.23 -29.39
CA ILE A 601 -43.71 19.19 -30.21
C ILE A 601 -44.75 18.30 -29.54
N THR A 602 -44.41 17.06 -29.18
CA THR A 602 -45.35 16.10 -28.57
C THR A 602 -45.94 16.63 -27.27
N MET A 603 -45.13 17.14 -26.34
CA MET A 603 -45.65 17.70 -25.08
C MET A 603 -46.46 18.99 -25.27
N THR A 604 -46.18 19.77 -26.32
CA THR A 604 -46.99 20.95 -26.66
C THR A 604 -48.33 20.55 -27.29
N LEU A 605 -48.39 19.47 -28.08
CA LEU A 605 -49.66 18.93 -28.60
C LEU A 605 -50.54 18.39 -27.46
N ILE A 606 -49.97 17.65 -26.51
CA ILE A 606 -50.71 17.14 -25.33
C ILE A 606 -51.25 18.31 -24.49
N GLN A 607 -50.47 19.39 -24.35
CA GLN A 607 -50.90 20.62 -23.68
C GLN A 607 -52.03 21.35 -24.43
N TRP A 608 -52.03 21.33 -25.76
CA TRP A 608 -53.10 21.91 -26.60
C TRP A 608 -54.38 21.08 -26.56
N ASP A 609 -54.28 19.75 -26.60
CA ASP A 609 -55.44 18.87 -26.46
C ASP A 609 -56.06 19.01 -25.06
N LEU A 610 -55.25 19.12 -24.00
CA LEU A 610 -55.72 19.41 -22.65
C LEU A 610 -56.44 20.77 -22.54
N ALA A 611 -55.86 21.83 -23.10
CA ALA A 611 -56.52 23.14 -23.15
C ALA A 611 -57.84 23.09 -23.94
N THR A 612 -57.88 22.31 -25.03
CA THR A 612 -59.08 22.13 -25.85
C THR A 612 -60.17 21.34 -25.11
N PHE A 613 -59.81 20.26 -24.41
CA PHE A 613 -60.72 19.50 -23.56
C PHE A 613 -61.37 20.39 -22.47
N VAL A 614 -60.56 21.15 -21.73
CA VAL A 614 -61.06 22.07 -20.70
C VAL A 614 -61.93 23.18 -21.30
N ALA A 615 -61.55 23.73 -22.45
CA ALA A 615 -62.37 24.73 -23.17
C ALA A 615 -63.72 24.16 -23.61
N LEU A 616 -63.79 22.90 -24.05
CA LEU A 616 -65.05 22.23 -24.39
C LEU A 616 -65.94 21.99 -23.15
N VAL A 617 -65.35 21.62 -22.01
CA VAL A 617 -66.06 21.50 -20.72
C VAL A 617 -66.65 22.85 -20.30
N LYS A 618 -65.84 23.91 -20.24
CA LYS A 618 -66.28 25.26 -19.89
C LYS A 618 -67.28 25.85 -20.90
N ALA A 619 -67.17 25.51 -22.19
CA ALA A 619 -68.17 25.90 -23.19
C ALA A 619 -69.53 25.18 -23.01
N LYS A 620 -69.53 23.97 -22.43
CA LYS A 620 -70.76 23.24 -22.09
C LYS A 620 -71.40 23.74 -20.80
N GLN A 621 -70.59 24.05 -19.78
CA GLN A 621 -71.03 24.52 -18.47
C GLN A 621 -69.99 25.53 -17.93
N PRO A 622 -70.18 26.85 -18.11
CA PRO A 622 -69.17 27.86 -17.76
C PRO A 622 -68.82 27.87 -16.26
N ASP A 623 -69.85 27.70 -15.44
CA ASP A 623 -69.78 27.85 -13.98
C ASP A 623 -69.28 26.59 -13.26
N ILE A 624 -69.00 25.49 -13.97
CA ILE A 624 -68.49 24.27 -13.33
C ILE A 624 -67.08 24.49 -12.78
N LYS A 625 -66.85 24.06 -11.55
CA LYS A 625 -65.52 24.03 -10.93
C LYS A 625 -64.76 22.82 -11.45
N ILE A 626 -63.45 22.95 -11.66
CA ILE A 626 -62.64 21.90 -12.29
C ILE A 626 -61.43 21.59 -11.41
N LEU A 627 -61.29 20.34 -10.98
CA LEU A 627 -60.10 19.82 -10.34
C LEU A 627 -59.40 18.83 -11.28
N MET A 628 -58.30 19.25 -11.90
CA MET A 628 -57.40 18.30 -12.55
C MET A 628 -56.53 17.66 -11.47
N VAL A 629 -56.73 16.36 -11.22
CA VAL A 629 -55.88 15.59 -10.31
C VAL A 629 -54.59 15.24 -11.05
N GLY A 630 -53.49 15.87 -10.67
CA GLY A 630 -52.17 15.59 -11.21
C GLY A 630 -51.66 14.21 -10.82
N TYR A 631 -50.73 13.68 -11.61
CA TYR A 631 -50.05 12.42 -11.31
C TYR A 631 -48.96 12.60 -10.24
N ASP A 632 -48.57 11.49 -9.62
CA ASP A 632 -47.32 11.36 -8.87
C ASP A 632 -46.26 10.66 -9.75
N TYR A 633 -45.00 10.57 -9.29
CA TYR A 633 -43.96 9.77 -9.91
C TYR A 633 -44.39 8.32 -10.13
N LEU A 634 -43.78 7.69 -11.13
CA LEU A 634 -43.99 6.30 -11.49
C LEU A 634 -42.77 5.47 -11.09
N HIS A 635 -42.92 4.15 -10.99
CA HIS A 635 -41.79 3.26 -10.65
C HIS A 635 -41.22 2.61 -11.92
N PHE A 636 -40.41 3.39 -12.66
CA PHE A 636 -39.81 3.04 -13.95
C PHE A 636 -39.31 1.59 -14.03
N GLU A 637 -38.48 1.17 -13.05
CA GLU A 637 -37.90 -0.17 -12.97
C GLU A 637 -38.94 -1.29 -12.92
N MET A 638 -40.07 -1.08 -12.24
CA MET A 638 -41.14 -2.07 -12.13
C MET A 638 -41.93 -2.18 -13.44
N ILE A 639 -42.08 -1.06 -14.16
CA ILE A 639 -42.67 -1.05 -15.51
C ILE A 639 -41.77 -1.83 -16.48
N GLU A 640 -40.45 -1.61 -16.42
CA GLU A 640 -39.48 -2.36 -17.22
C GLU A 640 -39.44 -3.85 -16.85
N ALA A 641 -39.50 -4.19 -15.55
CA ALA A 641 -39.57 -5.56 -15.04
C ALA A 641 -40.77 -6.35 -15.57
N LEU A 642 -41.91 -5.66 -15.70
CA LEU A 642 -43.15 -6.20 -16.28
C LEU A 642 -43.16 -6.16 -17.82
N GLY A 643 -41.99 -6.00 -18.45
CA GLY A 643 -41.80 -6.07 -19.90
C GLY A 643 -42.32 -4.85 -20.67
N ASN A 644 -42.56 -3.72 -20.00
CA ASN A 644 -43.10 -2.50 -20.58
C ASN A 644 -42.04 -1.40 -20.78
N GLY A 645 -40.79 -1.79 -21.06
CA GLY A 645 -39.64 -0.89 -21.16
C GLY A 645 -39.78 0.23 -22.20
N PHE A 646 -39.06 1.32 -21.98
CA PHE A 646 -39.22 2.59 -22.70
C PHE A 646 -37.94 2.97 -23.46
N PRO A 647 -37.86 2.76 -24.79
CA PRO A 647 -36.61 2.96 -25.54
C PRO A 647 -36.03 4.37 -25.40
N GLY A 648 -34.75 4.46 -25.04
CA GLY A 648 -34.04 5.73 -24.87
C GLY A 648 -34.38 6.50 -23.58
N PHE A 649 -35.30 6.01 -22.75
CA PHE A 649 -35.53 6.55 -21.41
C PHE A 649 -34.64 5.89 -20.37
N GLU A 650 -34.33 6.65 -19.33
CA GLU A 650 -33.81 6.19 -18.05
C GLU A 650 -34.70 6.79 -16.95
N ARG A 651 -34.73 6.21 -15.75
CA ARG A 651 -35.57 6.66 -14.61
C ARG A 651 -35.62 8.18 -14.45
N VAL A 652 -34.46 8.83 -14.45
CA VAL A 652 -34.34 10.29 -14.20
C VAL A 652 -35.01 11.09 -15.33
N LYS A 653 -34.72 10.77 -16.61
CA LYS A 653 -35.38 11.39 -17.77
C LYS A 653 -36.89 11.08 -17.80
N PHE A 654 -37.30 9.91 -17.36
CA PHE A 654 -38.71 9.50 -17.31
C PHE A 654 -39.48 10.39 -16.32
N ASN A 655 -39.03 10.44 -15.07
CA ASN A 655 -39.65 11.26 -14.03
C ASN A 655 -39.56 12.77 -14.33
N LEU A 656 -38.44 13.28 -14.89
CA LEU A 656 -38.35 14.66 -15.36
C LEU A 656 -39.33 14.97 -16.51
N GLY A 657 -39.57 14.02 -17.42
CA GLY A 657 -40.58 14.17 -18.46
C GLY A 657 -42.01 14.25 -17.91
N LEU A 658 -42.28 13.56 -16.79
CA LEU A 658 -43.57 13.68 -16.09
C LEU A 658 -43.71 15.02 -15.36
N VAL A 659 -42.60 15.60 -14.88
CA VAL A 659 -42.55 16.96 -14.32
C VAL A 659 -42.80 18.02 -15.40
N ASP A 660 -42.27 17.87 -16.62
CA ASP A 660 -42.59 18.72 -17.79
C ASP A 660 -44.09 18.67 -18.12
N LEU A 661 -44.65 17.45 -18.25
CA LEU A 661 -46.08 17.22 -18.47
C LEU A 661 -46.96 17.92 -17.42
N CYS A 662 -46.64 17.72 -16.14
CA CYS A 662 -47.38 18.29 -15.03
C CYS A 662 -47.23 19.82 -14.95
N GLY A 663 -46.05 20.34 -15.29
CA GLY A 663 -45.79 21.79 -15.39
C GLY A 663 -46.62 22.44 -16.50
N ARG A 664 -46.91 21.72 -17.58
CA ARG A 664 -47.80 22.15 -18.67
C ARG A 664 -49.27 22.05 -18.31
N ALA A 665 -49.69 20.99 -17.62
CA ALA A 665 -51.05 20.87 -17.08
C ALA A 665 -51.36 22.03 -16.10
N ARG A 666 -50.41 22.34 -15.21
CA ARG A 666 -50.44 23.50 -14.32
C ARG A 666 -50.59 24.84 -15.05
N GLN A 667 -49.90 25.01 -16.20
CA GLN A 667 -50.05 26.22 -17.04
C GLN A 667 -51.44 26.34 -17.66
N VAL A 668 -52.06 25.23 -18.08
CA VAL A 668 -53.45 25.24 -18.59
C VAL A 668 -54.40 25.65 -17.48
N ALA A 669 -54.32 25.02 -16.30
CA ALA A 669 -55.17 25.35 -15.15
C ALA A 669 -55.05 26.83 -14.74
N ALA A 670 -53.82 27.37 -14.66
CA ALA A 670 -53.56 28.77 -14.34
C ALA A 670 -54.13 29.78 -15.37
N SER A 671 -54.60 29.34 -16.53
CA SER A 671 -55.27 30.17 -17.54
C SER A 671 -56.80 30.08 -17.55
N VAL A 672 -57.40 29.24 -16.70
CA VAL A 672 -58.84 28.93 -16.71
C VAL A 672 -59.49 29.31 -15.36
N PRO A 673 -60.57 30.12 -15.34
CA PRO A 673 -61.26 30.46 -14.09
C PRO A 673 -61.98 29.24 -13.49
N ASP A 674 -61.99 29.15 -12.15
CA ASP A 674 -62.51 28.02 -11.38
C ASP A 674 -61.87 26.66 -11.78
N MET A 675 -60.61 26.67 -12.18
CA MET A 675 -59.81 25.45 -12.37
C MET A 675 -58.61 25.41 -11.41
N ILE A 676 -58.49 24.30 -10.69
CA ILE A 676 -57.31 23.95 -9.88
C ILE A 676 -56.62 22.75 -10.56
N TYR A 677 -55.30 22.81 -10.63
CA TYR A 677 -54.47 21.62 -10.85
C TYR A 677 -53.95 21.17 -9.48
N ALA A 678 -54.35 19.98 -9.02
CA ALA A 678 -53.80 19.41 -7.80
C ALA A 678 -52.43 18.79 -8.11
N HIS A 679 -51.38 19.34 -7.52
CA HIS A 679 -50.01 18.88 -7.69
C HIS A 679 -49.73 17.71 -6.75
N ASN A 680 -49.49 16.52 -7.31
CA ASN A 680 -49.28 15.29 -6.55
C ASN A 680 -47.85 14.72 -6.68
N ILE A 681 -46.97 15.31 -7.50
CA ILE A 681 -45.60 14.80 -7.65
C ILE A 681 -44.85 14.92 -6.31
N GLY A 682 -44.43 13.77 -5.79
CA GLY A 682 -43.79 13.56 -4.50
C GLY A 682 -44.73 13.07 -3.39
N ILE A 683 -46.04 12.94 -3.59
CA ILE A 683 -46.96 12.70 -2.46
C ILE A 683 -46.80 11.30 -1.84
N MET A 684 -46.61 10.25 -2.63
CA MET A 684 -46.40 8.88 -2.15
C MET A 684 -45.00 8.74 -1.53
N GLN A 685 -43.98 9.36 -2.13
CA GLN A 685 -42.64 9.45 -1.55
C GLN A 685 -42.69 10.13 -0.17
N TYR A 686 -43.39 11.26 -0.05
CA TYR A 686 -43.57 11.99 1.20
C TYR A 686 -44.37 11.19 2.24
N THR A 687 -45.45 10.51 1.82
CA THR A 687 -46.38 9.84 2.74
C THR A 687 -45.84 8.52 3.28
N PHE A 688 -45.09 7.76 2.47
CA PHE A 688 -44.69 6.39 2.81
C PHE A 688 -43.18 6.20 2.99
N GLY A 689 -42.34 7.07 2.43
CA GLY A 689 -40.91 6.79 2.27
C GLY A 689 -40.65 5.68 1.24
N ASP A 690 -39.41 5.28 1.04
CA ASP A 690 -39.03 4.15 0.18
C ASP A 690 -37.90 3.35 0.82
N THR A 691 -37.88 2.02 0.59
CA THR A 691 -36.93 1.10 1.25
C THR A 691 -36.18 0.23 0.24
N PRO A 692 -35.12 -0.51 0.61
CA PRO A 692 -34.36 -1.31 -0.34
C PRO A 692 -35.13 -2.59 -0.69
N HIS A 693 -35.86 -2.57 -1.80
CA HIS A 693 -36.57 -3.73 -2.32
C HIS A 693 -35.67 -4.59 -3.22
N PHE A 694 -36.12 -5.79 -3.61
CA PHE A 694 -35.36 -6.68 -4.52
C PHE A 694 -36.27 -7.16 -5.66
N PRO A 695 -35.83 -7.12 -6.93
CA PRO A 695 -34.47 -6.83 -7.41
C PRO A 695 -34.11 -5.34 -7.53
N PHE A 696 -35.01 -4.43 -7.14
CA PHE A 696 -34.82 -2.98 -7.28
C PHE A 696 -34.73 -2.30 -5.90
N PRO A 697 -33.53 -1.91 -5.39
CA PRO A 697 -32.20 -1.98 -5.99
C PRO A 697 -31.18 -2.89 -5.26
N CYS A 698 -30.05 -3.19 -5.93
CA CYS A 698 -28.94 -3.94 -5.34
C CYS A 698 -28.17 -3.16 -4.25
N PRO A 699 -27.66 -3.84 -3.20
CA PRO A 699 -26.67 -3.26 -2.28
C PRO A 699 -25.46 -2.70 -3.04
N GLY A 700 -25.05 -1.46 -2.74
CA GLY A 700 -23.92 -0.78 -3.38
C GLY A 700 -24.25 0.01 -4.65
N PHE A 701 -25.39 -0.24 -5.31
CA PHE A 701 -25.85 0.53 -6.49
C PHE A 701 -27.27 1.10 -6.33
N GLY A 702 -27.88 0.89 -5.16
CA GLY A 702 -29.19 1.40 -4.81
C GLY A 702 -29.17 2.80 -4.20
N PHE A 703 -30.30 3.47 -4.33
CA PHE A 703 -30.57 4.72 -3.64
C PHE A 703 -30.70 4.46 -2.13
N PRO A 704 -30.22 5.38 -1.26
CA PRO A 704 -30.48 5.30 0.18
C PRO A 704 -31.97 5.25 0.49
N ALA A 705 -32.36 4.35 1.40
CA ALA A 705 -33.70 4.31 1.96
C ALA A 705 -34.01 5.60 2.73
N TYR A 706 -35.26 6.06 2.66
CA TYR A 706 -35.73 7.26 3.36
C TYR A 706 -37.12 7.02 3.94
N GLY A 707 -37.40 7.61 5.10
CA GLY A 707 -38.70 7.49 5.76
C GLY A 707 -39.74 8.48 5.25
N PRO A 708 -41.01 8.33 5.66
CA PRO A 708 -42.04 9.35 5.52
C PRO A 708 -41.55 10.74 5.98
N GLY A 709 -41.96 11.78 5.26
CA GLY A 709 -41.66 13.18 5.59
C GLY A 709 -40.23 13.65 5.32
N VAL A 710 -39.34 12.79 4.79
CA VAL A 710 -37.93 13.15 4.53
C VAL A 710 -37.77 13.97 3.24
N VAL A 711 -38.53 13.64 2.20
CA VAL A 711 -38.57 14.41 0.94
C VAL A 711 -39.50 15.62 1.06
N PRO A 712 -39.42 16.63 0.18
CA PRO A 712 -40.37 17.74 0.20
C PRO A 712 -41.79 17.28 -0.17
N PRO A 713 -42.86 17.73 0.52
CA PRO A 713 -44.24 17.50 0.06
C PRO A 713 -44.53 18.27 -1.23
N PRO A 714 -45.56 17.90 -2.01
CA PRO A 714 -46.00 18.70 -3.16
C PRO A 714 -46.48 20.09 -2.72
N GLY A 715 -45.97 21.16 -3.35
CA GLY A 715 -46.42 22.52 -3.10
C GLY A 715 -47.87 22.80 -3.53
N PRO A 716 -48.72 23.44 -2.70
CA PRO A 716 -50.14 23.64 -3.00
C PRO A 716 -50.39 24.73 -4.05
N ALA A 717 -51.53 24.62 -4.75
CA ALA A 717 -52.02 25.69 -5.63
C ALA A 717 -52.32 27.00 -4.85
N PRO A 718 -52.18 28.19 -5.46
CA PRO A 718 -51.62 28.47 -6.78
C PRO A 718 -50.09 28.69 -6.76
N GLY A 719 -49.43 28.54 -5.59
CA GLY A 719 -48.00 28.79 -5.44
C GLY A 719 -47.14 27.71 -6.11
N TYR A 720 -47.51 26.44 -5.91
CA TYR A 720 -46.80 25.27 -6.40
C TYR A 720 -45.29 25.32 -6.05
N ASP A 721 -45.01 25.53 -4.77
CA ASP A 721 -43.67 25.57 -4.21
C ASP A 721 -43.62 24.60 -3.00
N PRO A 722 -42.84 23.50 -3.07
CA PRO A 722 -41.93 23.12 -4.14
C PRO A 722 -42.65 22.50 -5.36
N PHE A 723 -42.10 22.76 -6.55
CA PHE A 723 -42.44 22.06 -7.79
C PHE A 723 -41.16 21.63 -8.55
N PRO A 724 -40.94 20.33 -8.76
CA PRO A 724 -41.73 19.20 -8.25
C PRO A 724 -41.63 19.09 -6.72
N GLY A 725 -42.57 18.37 -6.09
CA GLY A 725 -42.33 17.81 -4.76
C GLY A 725 -41.54 16.51 -4.87
N GLY A 726 -41.13 15.94 -3.74
CA GLY A 726 -40.35 14.71 -3.71
C GLY A 726 -38.94 14.86 -4.31
N TRP A 727 -38.40 13.77 -4.82
CA TRP A 727 -37.14 13.72 -5.56
C TRP A 727 -37.34 12.97 -6.90
N PHE A 728 -37.17 13.67 -8.02
CA PHE A 728 -37.37 13.10 -9.37
C PHE A 728 -36.39 11.98 -9.73
N THR A 729 -35.23 11.91 -9.05
CA THR A 729 -34.26 10.81 -9.19
C THR A 729 -34.74 9.51 -8.55
N TYR A 730 -35.74 9.58 -7.67
CA TYR A 730 -36.38 8.43 -7.03
C TYR A 730 -37.72 8.09 -7.70
N PRO A 731 -38.14 6.82 -7.71
CA PRO A 731 -39.47 6.40 -8.12
C PRO A 731 -40.51 6.64 -7.02
N SER A 732 -41.79 6.39 -7.29
CA SER A 732 -42.77 6.18 -6.21
C SER A 732 -42.55 4.83 -5.51
N PRO A 733 -42.88 4.69 -4.21
CA PRO A 733 -42.53 3.51 -3.41
C PRO A 733 -43.21 2.23 -3.92
N VAL A 734 -42.45 1.18 -4.22
CA VAL A 734 -42.93 0.04 -5.03
C VAL A 734 -44.09 -0.72 -4.37
N GLU A 735 -44.14 -0.77 -3.03
CA GLU A 735 -45.19 -1.44 -2.27
C GLU A 735 -46.58 -0.80 -2.51
N HIS A 736 -46.61 0.50 -2.81
CA HIS A 736 -47.83 1.26 -3.08
C HIS A 736 -48.05 1.58 -4.56
N ILE A 737 -47.21 1.10 -5.48
CA ILE A 737 -47.40 1.22 -6.93
C ILE A 737 -47.07 -0.11 -7.65
N PRO A 738 -47.86 -1.19 -7.43
CA PRO A 738 -47.44 -2.58 -7.67
C PRO A 738 -47.26 -2.99 -9.14
N ASP A 739 -47.67 -2.17 -10.12
CA ASP A 739 -47.32 -2.34 -11.55
C ASP A 739 -46.43 -1.22 -12.11
N GLY A 740 -45.96 -0.32 -11.24
CA GLY A 740 -45.19 0.87 -11.56
C GLY A 740 -45.98 2.04 -12.17
N ILE A 741 -47.26 1.86 -12.51
CA ILE A 741 -48.11 2.87 -13.18
C ILE A 741 -49.32 3.28 -12.31
N HIS A 742 -49.93 2.34 -11.60
CA HIS A 742 -51.16 2.54 -10.84
C HIS A 742 -50.89 2.38 -9.35
N PRO A 743 -51.12 3.43 -8.54
CA PRO A 743 -51.10 3.32 -7.09
C PRO A 743 -52.05 2.25 -6.54
N ASP A 744 -51.76 1.76 -5.33
CA ASP A 744 -52.71 0.98 -4.55
C ASP A 744 -53.79 1.90 -3.91
N TYR A 745 -54.65 1.33 -3.06
CA TYR A 745 -55.67 2.11 -2.35
C TYR A 745 -55.03 3.20 -1.45
N ALA A 746 -53.89 2.94 -0.81
CA ALA A 746 -53.24 3.89 0.09
C ALA A 746 -52.59 5.04 -0.71
N GLY A 747 -51.91 4.74 -1.82
CA GLY A 747 -51.36 5.73 -2.73
C GLY A 747 -52.44 6.62 -3.36
N PHE A 748 -53.50 6.03 -3.92
CA PHE A 748 -54.65 6.81 -4.40
C PHE A 748 -55.35 7.61 -3.29
N ARG A 749 -55.34 7.12 -2.04
CA ARG A 749 -55.86 7.87 -0.89
C ARG A 749 -54.97 9.08 -0.57
N ALA A 750 -53.65 8.93 -0.51
CA ALA A 750 -52.72 10.05 -0.30
C ALA A 750 -52.87 11.13 -1.40
N ILE A 751 -52.98 10.71 -2.65
CA ILE A 751 -53.23 11.57 -3.82
C ILE A 751 -54.54 12.36 -3.66
N ILE A 752 -55.66 11.72 -3.31
CA ILE A 752 -56.95 12.42 -3.26
C ILE A 752 -57.12 13.28 -2.01
N GLU A 753 -56.51 12.92 -0.87
CA GLU A 753 -56.43 13.76 0.33
C GLU A 753 -55.72 15.08 0.00
N ASN A 754 -54.49 15.01 -0.52
CA ASN A 754 -53.73 16.18 -0.97
C ASN A 754 -54.48 16.99 -2.04
N SER A 755 -55.19 16.33 -2.97
CA SER A 755 -55.96 17.00 -4.01
C SER A 755 -57.23 17.71 -3.49
N LEU A 756 -57.82 17.24 -2.38
CA LEU A 756 -58.91 17.94 -1.69
C LEU A 756 -58.37 19.16 -0.91
N ASP A 757 -57.26 18.98 -0.21
CA ASP A 757 -56.66 20.01 0.65
C ASP A 757 -56.04 21.16 -0.17
N GLN A 758 -55.63 20.92 -1.43
CA GLN A 758 -55.22 21.96 -2.38
C GLN A 758 -56.38 22.82 -2.95
N GLY A 759 -57.61 22.67 -2.42
CA GLY A 759 -58.67 23.68 -2.55
C GLY A 759 -60.07 23.15 -2.87
N ALA A 760 -60.22 21.91 -3.32
CA ALA A 760 -61.54 21.35 -3.61
C ALA A 760 -62.39 21.11 -2.35
N ALA A 761 -61.77 20.94 -1.18
CA ALA A 761 -62.48 20.94 0.11
C ALA A 761 -63.17 22.29 0.39
N ALA A 762 -62.47 23.42 0.16
CA ALA A 762 -63.03 24.76 0.35
C ALA A 762 -64.26 24.99 -0.54
N TRP A 763 -64.22 24.55 -1.80
CA TRP A 763 -65.35 24.61 -2.71
C TRP A 763 -66.59 23.82 -2.24
N ILE A 764 -66.40 22.65 -1.61
CA ILE A 764 -67.51 21.86 -1.03
C ILE A 764 -68.11 22.57 0.20
N GLU A 765 -67.27 23.22 0.99
CA GLU A 765 -67.67 24.03 2.15
C GLU A 765 -68.21 25.43 1.80
N GLY A 766 -68.25 25.82 0.52
CA GLY A 766 -68.73 27.13 0.06
C GLY A 766 -67.79 28.30 0.34
N LYS A 767 -66.47 28.05 0.40
CA LYS A 767 -65.39 29.00 0.70
C LYS A 767 -64.56 29.35 -0.55
#